data_AF-A0A7T0BWQ5-F1
#
_entry.id   AF-A0A7T0BWQ5-F1
#
_cell.length_a   1.000
_cell.length_b   1.000
_cell.length_c   1.000
_cell.angle_alpha   90.00
_cell.angle_beta   90.00
_cell.angle_gamma   90.00
#
_symmetry.space_group_name_H-M   'P 1'
#
loop_
_entity.id
_entity.type
_entity.pdbx_description
1 polymer ?
#
loop_
_entity_poly.entity_id
_entity_poly.type
_entity_poly.pdbx_seq_one_letter_code
_entity_poly.pdbx_strand_id
1 'polypeptide(L)'
;MTILYGYRINLRRGKMLPAKNHFLGKSLHLVLSFLLLSFFAKTAIAQTPYLVKNINTQPNPVSSGPRNFVQVGSTTFFTARTLAEGVELWKSDGTLGGATLVKDIFPGPDDSSPSELVNIGGTLFFMASNGTNGQELWKSDGTTAGTVMAKDINPGTGNSSPRELVNVDGTLFFQANDGTNGTELWKSDGTTSGTVLVKDIRPGLGASSPWEMVNVGGTLFFRALNGTNGQELWKSDGTTTGTVLVKDINLGSANSSPGSLVNVAGTLFFQADDGINGRELWKSDGTSSGTVFVKDINPGTGGTGGSPPGSFLNMGGILFFSAFDETNGLELWKSDGTPSGTVLVKDINPGSGGSGPGELVSVGGTLFFSASDGINGGELWTSDGTASGTVLVKDIYPGTETSFPQELVDVEGTLFFNANDGANGEELWKSDGTTAGTVLVKDINPGTMGSGPIGLVNVGETLFFTAYDDANGLELWKSDGTAVGTLLVNNIGIDEGGSFPTEFVNTGSTLFFMANDGTNGHELWKSNGTPSGTVLVKDIFPGLAGNFLAEIENVSGTLFITASDGVNGQELWKSDGTPSGTVLVKDIVPGAGSGIPRLLTEVGGTLFFQANDGTNGHELWKSDGTAAGTVMVKNIFPGFGNGAPQELVDLGGVLFFRASNGTNGWELWKSDGTTTGTVLVKDIFPGFASSNPTELLDVNGTLFFTATNSVGIKQELWKSDGTASGTLLVKDINPGYAKSDPKDLVNINGTLFFTADDGTNGREIWKSDGTTTGTVMVKDINLGTDGSNPEELINVDGTLFFTASGGISGRELWKSDGTTAGTVMVKDINPGLGTSSPRGLVDINGILFFTASDGINGEEVWKSDGTSSGTVKLPDIAPGSFSSNAHELTQVGNTLFFSANDGLTGRELWAFSLPKYQVLNDFDGDDDSDVLAVHSSGVLVSVRLENSVFQDFGFLLQADPAAGWTVNATGDFNNDKNSDLLLYNTTTGEYRTVLLDGNSVLSDTVVFTIDPVIGVEPRGVGDFDGDGEDEIIIYHPPSGFIGLVYLASGTFSSFEEATTIDIANNWTLKNTGHFNSDNKTDLLITNTVTGESAVIEMDGSTATPPTSIFTFDPSSGWTVIDTGDFNGDKKSDVLILHTSGALGVLVMDGLTFQSFYVPGGLSPGWELVNVGHYNSDKKADFLIHDTNTGDLLTAVQDGATVTTYTPVLNLGVGSGWSYHGGKP
;
A
#
# COMPACT_ATOMS: atom_id res chain seq x y z
N MET A 1 -49.50 -16.71 -13.03
CA MET A 1 -50.70 -17.58 -13.13
C MET A 1 -51.96 -16.71 -12.99
N THR A 2 -53.11 -17.13 -13.51
CA THR A 2 -54.21 -16.24 -13.94
C THR A 2 -55.32 -15.99 -12.90
N ILE A 3 -55.99 -14.81 -12.92
CA ILE A 3 -57.46 -14.55 -12.85
C ILE A 3 -57.87 -13.26 -12.07
N LEU A 4 -58.74 -12.44 -12.69
CA LEU A 4 -59.49 -11.30 -12.12
C LEU A 4 -60.75 -11.73 -11.33
N TYR A 5 -61.21 -10.92 -10.36
CA TYR A 5 -62.62 -10.50 -10.09
C TYR A 5 -62.60 -9.56 -8.85
N GLY A 6 -63.43 -8.53 -8.64
CA GLY A 6 -64.50 -7.88 -9.43
C GLY A 6 -65.54 -7.16 -8.51
N TYR A 7 -66.22 -6.12 -9.02
CA TYR A 7 -67.37 -5.36 -8.43
C TYR A 7 -67.10 -4.36 -7.27
N ARG A 8 -67.94 -3.33 -7.01
CA ARG A 8 -68.59 -2.26 -7.85
C ARG A 8 -69.49 -1.35 -6.96
N ILE A 9 -69.32 -0.02 -7.05
CA ILE A 9 -70.36 1.04 -7.04
C ILE A 9 -71.30 1.20 -5.82
N ASN A 10 -71.28 2.39 -5.17
CA ASN A 10 -72.42 3.35 -5.22
C ASN A 10 -72.14 4.77 -4.65
N LEU A 11 -72.86 5.76 -5.18
CA LEU A 11 -72.82 7.20 -4.84
C LEU A 11 -74.14 7.63 -4.17
N ARG A 12 -74.13 8.67 -3.30
CA ARG A 12 -74.84 9.99 -3.53
C ARG A 12 -75.07 10.91 -2.30
N ARG A 13 -74.58 12.15 -2.43
CA ARG A 13 -75.24 13.50 -2.24
C ARG A 13 -75.86 13.98 -0.91
N GLY A 14 -75.45 15.19 -0.52
CA GLY A 14 -76.27 16.29 0.06
C GLY A 14 -75.60 16.97 1.27
N LYS A 15 -75.65 18.30 1.52
CA LYS A 15 -76.30 19.48 0.88
C LYS A 15 -75.58 20.79 1.33
N MET A 16 -75.97 21.97 0.78
CA MET A 16 -75.31 23.29 0.89
C MET A 16 -75.74 24.19 2.08
N LEU A 17 -74.97 25.28 2.36
CA LEU A 17 -75.22 26.45 3.26
C LEU A 17 -75.04 26.20 4.78
N PRO A 18 -74.81 27.23 5.67
CA PRO A 18 -74.92 28.70 5.53
C PRO A 18 -73.64 29.51 5.92
N ALA A 19 -73.76 30.80 6.31
CA ALA A 19 -72.64 31.71 6.67
C ALA A 19 -73.02 32.83 7.68
N LYS A 20 -72.05 33.33 8.50
CA LYS A 20 -71.83 34.77 8.85
C LYS A 20 -70.63 35.04 9.79
N ASN A 21 -69.95 36.17 9.57
CA ASN A 21 -68.75 36.66 10.26
C ASN A 21 -68.99 37.14 11.71
N HIS A 22 -67.95 37.18 12.56
CA HIS A 22 -67.26 38.45 12.92
C HIS A 22 -66.04 38.34 13.89
N PHE A 23 -65.04 39.19 13.61
CA PHE A 23 -63.96 39.74 14.48
C PHE A 23 -62.68 38.93 14.82
N LEU A 24 -61.57 39.70 14.78
CA LEU A 24 -60.13 39.46 14.91
C LEU A 24 -59.65 38.50 16.03
N GLY A 25 -58.47 37.87 15.96
CA GLY A 25 -57.42 37.88 14.91
C GLY A 25 -56.06 37.33 15.38
N LYS A 26 -55.04 37.41 14.49
CA LYS A 26 -53.63 36.93 14.58
C LYS A 26 -53.38 35.42 14.42
N SER A 27 -52.21 35.13 13.85
CA SER A 27 -51.57 33.81 13.68
C SER A 27 -52.23 32.81 12.72
N LEU A 28 -51.97 32.98 11.42
CA LEU A 28 -52.16 31.96 10.39
C LEU A 28 -50.88 31.85 9.55
N HIS A 29 -50.19 30.71 9.63
CA HIS A 29 -49.64 29.91 8.53
C HIS A 29 -48.74 28.81 9.11
N LEU A 30 -49.38 27.77 9.67
CA LEU A 30 -48.80 26.44 9.81
C LEU A 30 -49.93 25.44 9.56
N VAL A 31 -49.58 24.22 9.12
CA VAL A 31 -50.49 23.10 8.81
C VAL A 31 -51.31 23.26 7.52
N LEU A 32 -50.70 22.90 6.39
CA LEU A 32 -51.40 22.17 5.31
C LEU A 32 -50.51 21.17 4.53
N SER A 33 -49.58 20.50 5.23
CA SER A 33 -48.70 19.45 4.65
C SER A 33 -48.55 18.24 5.57
N PHE A 34 -49.67 17.67 6.06
CA PHE A 34 -49.64 16.49 6.94
C PHE A 34 -50.70 15.45 6.52
N LEU A 35 -50.48 14.77 5.38
CA LEU A 35 -51.17 13.51 5.04
C LEU A 35 -50.59 12.74 3.83
N LEU A 36 -49.25 12.64 3.68
CA LEU A 36 -48.65 11.70 2.71
C LEU A 36 -47.18 11.28 2.92
N LEU A 37 -46.64 11.33 4.15
CA LEU A 37 -45.39 10.63 4.49
C LEU A 37 -45.53 9.94 5.86
N SER A 38 -45.66 8.61 5.83
CA SER A 38 -45.53 7.76 7.02
C SER A 38 -45.31 6.30 6.61
N PHE A 39 -44.23 6.02 5.86
CA PHE A 39 -43.63 4.68 5.71
C PHE A 39 -42.26 4.75 5.01
N PHE A 40 -41.34 5.51 5.61
CA PHE A 40 -39.90 5.24 5.51
C PHE A 40 -39.31 5.69 6.85
N ALA A 41 -39.03 4.74 7.72
CA ALA A 41 -37.91 4.92 8.63
C ALA A 41 -36.68 4.65 7.76
N LYS A 42 -35.96 5.70 7.35
CA LYS A 42 -34.55 5.51 6.97
C LYS A 42 -33.86 5.06 8.26
N THR A 43 -33.51 3.77 8.33
CA THR A 43 -32.36 3.36 9.12
C THR A 43 -31.14 4.06 8.54
N ALA A 44 -30.22 4.51 9.40
CA ALA A 44 -28.91 4.98 8.98
C ALA A 44 -28.31 3.99 7.98
N ILE A 45 -27.89 4.49 6.82
CA ILE A 45 -27.11 3.72 5.87
C ILE A 45 -25.67 4.06 6.24
N ALA A 46 -25.04 3.19 7.02
CA ALA A 46 -23.59 3.20 7.13
C ALA A 46 -23.02 3.20 5.72
N GLN A 47 -21.93 3.96 5.49
CA GLN A 47 -21.35 4.14 4.17
C GLN A 47 -21.24 2.75 3.49
N THR A 48 -21.99 2.57 2.40
CA THR A 48 -22.12 1.30 1.67
C THR A 48 -21.43 1.40 0.32
N PRO A 49 -20.63 0.40 -0.02
CA PRO A 49 -20.17 0.18 -1.39
C PRO A 49 -21.25 -0.08 -2.42
N TYR A 50 -20.82 0.04 -3.67
CA TYR A 50 -21.73 0.40 -4.75
C TYR A 50 -21.33 -0.18 -6.10
N LEU A 51 -22.25 -0.87 -6.78
CA LEU A 51 -22.08 -1.36 -8.16
C LEU A 51 -21.92 -0.12 -9.04
N VAL A 52 -20.88 -0.10 -9.84
CA VAL A 52 -20.55 0.94 -10.79
C VAL A 52 -21.12 0.66 -12.19
N LYS A 53 -21.33 -0.60 -12.62
CA LYS A 53 -22.41 -0.91 -13.60
C LYS A 53 -22.89 -2.36 -13.83
N ASN A 54 -22.03 -3.36 -14.06
CA ASN A 54 -22.32 -4.49 -14.99
C ASN A 54 -22.30 -4.05 -16.48
N ILE A 55 -21.52 -4.66 -17.40
CA ILE A 55 -21.39 -4.20 -18.82
C ILE A 55 -22.00 -5.12 -19.90
N ASN A 56 -21.40 -6.27 -20.23
CA ASN A 56 -21.96 -7.20 -21.23
C ASN A 56 -23.19 -7.96 -20.68
N THR A 57 -23.42 -7.88 -19.37
CA THR A 57 -24.75 -7.91 -18.72
C THR A 57 -25.64 -9.11 -19.06
N GLN A 58 -25.03 -10.27 -19.29
CA GLN A 58 -25.78 -11.43 -19.77
C GLN A 58 -26.72 -12.01 -18.68
N PRO A 59 -27.78 -12.75 -19.05
CA PRO A 59 -28.81 -13.22 -18.10
C PRO A 59 -28.40 -14.37 -17.17
N ASN A 60 -27.13 -14.76 -17.21
CA ASN A 60 -26.48 -15.73 -16.33
C ASN A 60 -25.25 -15.01 -15.74
N PRO A 61 -24.82 -15.28 -14.51
CA PRO A 61 -23.65 -14.61 -13.96
C PRO A 61 -22.42 -14.98 -14.80
N VAL A 62 -21.87 -13.96 -15.47
CA VAL A 62 -20.95 -13.98 -16.64
C VAL A 62 -20.17 -12.68 -16.51
N SER A 63 -18.85 -12.75 -16.41
CA SER A 63 -18.35 -12.54 -15.04
C SER A 63 -17.21 -11.53 -14.85
N SER A 64 -15.95 -11.91 -14.59
CA SER A 64 -14.89 -10.98 -14.15
C SER A 64 -13.44 -11.51 -14.31
N GLY A 65 -12.42 -10.79 -13.82
CA GLY A 65 -11.02 -11.24 -13.84
C GLY A 65 -10.01 -10.42 -14.66
N PRO A 66 -9.70 -9.19 -14.21
CA PRO A 66 -8.33 -8.79 -13.88
C PRO A 66 -7.75 -9.63 -12.71
N ARG A 67 -6.54 -9.30 -12.23
CA ARG A 67 -5.83 -9.92 -11.09
C ARG A 67 -4.54 -9.17 -10.76
N ASN A 68 -3.84 -9.46 -9.66
CA ASN A 68 -2.37 -9.38 -9.63
C ASN A 68 -1.73 -8.12 -10.27
N PHE A 69 -2.20 -6.92 -9.90
CA PHE A 69 -2.02 -5.73 -10.72
C PHE A 69 -0.59 -5.08 -10.64
N VAL A 70 -0.44 -3.88 -11.25
CA VAL A 70 0.73 -2.95 -11.30
C VAL A 70 0.21 -1.50 -11.55
N GLN A 71 1.02 -0.47 -11.90
CA GLN A 71 0.69 0.96 -11.65
C GLN A 71 1.14 2.14 -12.68
N VAL A 72 0.39 3.29 -12.82
CA VAL A 72 0.68 4.69 -13.38
C VAL A 72 0.06 5.99 -12.71
N GLY A 73 -1.24 6.39 -12.78
CA GLY A 73 -1.79 7.62 -12.10
C GLY A 73 -3.34 7.92 -12.12
N SER A 74 -3.88 8.59 -11.06
CA SER A 74 -5.27 8.99 -10.59
C SER A 74 -6.50 8.10 -10.86
N THR A 75 -6.38 7.19 -11.81
CA THR A 75 -7.55 6.67 -12.49
C THR A 75 -7.12 5.37 -13.14
N THR A 76 -7.18 4.30 -12.32
CA THR A 76 -6.69 2.89 -12.42
C THR A 76 -6.47 2.32 -13.83
N PHE A 77 -5.94 1.09 -14.00
CA PHE A 77 -6.40 0.30 -15.15
C PHE A 77 -6.67 -1.18 -14.72
N PHE A 78 -7.41 -1.99 -15.50
CA PHE A 78 -7.74 -3.42 -15.26
C PHE A 78 -8.09 -4.17 -16.56
N THR A 79 -8.21 -5.49 -16.54
CA THR A 79 -8.27 -6.38 -17.74
C THR A 79 -9.42 -7.37 -17.86
N ALA A 80 -9.54 -8.02 -19.02
CA ALA A 80 -10.62 -8.96 -19.33
C ALA A 80 -10.35 -9.85 -20.56
N ARG A 81 -11.11 -10.93 -20.69
CA ARG A 81 -11.63 -11.49 -21.95
C ARG A 81 -13.14 -11.34 -21.83
N THR A 82 -13.85 -10.58 -22.67
CA THR A 82 -15.32 -10.55 -22.60
C THR A 82 -15.93 -11.54 -23.60
N LEU A 83 -17.26 -11.74 -23.56
CA LEU A 83 -18.01 -12.55 -24.54
C LEU A 83 -18.20 -11.78 -25.87
N ALA A 84 -17.13 -11.28 -26.50
CA ALA A 84 -17.24 -10.28 -27.57
C ALA A 84 -16.54 -10.58 -28.91
N GLU A 85 -17.30 -10.35 -30.00
CA GLU A 85 -16.94 -10.49 -31.42
C GLU A 85 -16.00 -9.34 -31.86
N GLY A 86 -14.77 -9.40 -31.36
CA GLY A 86 -13.91 -8.24 -31.11
C GLY A 86 -13.94 -7.97 -29.61
N VAL A 87 -12.87 -8.35 -28.91
CA VAL A 87 -12.92 -8.84 -27.52
C VAL A 87 -12.87 -7.74 -26.46
N GLU A 88 -12.49 -6.49 -26.79
CA GLU A 88 -11.47 -5.77 -25.99
C GLU A 88 -11.60 -4.22 -25.81
N LEU A 89 -11.18 -3.77 -24.61
CA LEU A 89 -10.71 -2.45 -24.09
C LEU A 89 -11.67 -1.20 -23.88
N TRP A 90 -11.73 -0.65 -22.65
CA TRP A 90 -12.54 0.51 -22.17
C TRP A 90 -11.68 1.79 -21.80
N LYS A 91 -12.21 2.71 -20.95
CA LYS A 91 -11.56 3.45 -19.82
C LYS A 91 -12.66 3.90 -18.84
N SER A 92 -12.35 4.09 -17.55
CA SER A 92 -13.19 4.69 -16.49
C SER A 92 -12.36 5.37 -15.35
N ASP A 93 -12.79 5.36 -14.05
CA ASP A 93 -12.23 6.19 -12.93
C ASP A 93 -12.76 5.91 -11.48
N GLY A 94 -13.36 4.75 -11.17
CA GLY A 94 -14.08 4.50 -9.91
C GLY A 94 -15.56 4.90 -9.89
N THR A 95 -16.00 5.80 -10.80
CA THR A 95 -17.36 6.38 -10.83
C THR A 95 -18.40 5.66 -11.71
N LEU A 96 -19.68 5.97 -11.45
CA LEU A 96 -20.81 5.65 -12.33
C LEU A 96 -20.68 6.22 -13.78
N GLY A 97 -19.71 7.09 -14.06
CA GLY A 97 -19.53 7.77 -15.35
C GLY A 97 -18.43 7.20 -16.27
N GLY A 98 -17.41 6.52 -15.73
CA GLY A 98 -16.13 6.38 -16.43
C GLY A 98 -16.14 5.65 -17.80
N ALA A 99 -15.72 6.35 -18.87
CA ALA A 99 -16.05 6.10 -20.30
C ALA A 99 -14.90 6.23 -21.33
N THR A 100 -14.93 5.50 -22.49
CA THR A 100 -14.08 5.68 -23.73
C THR A 100 -14.46 4.70 -24.88
N LEU A 101 -14.18 5.09 -26.15
CA LEU A 101 -14.30 4.25 -27.37
C LEU A 101 -13.31 4.69 -28.49
N VAL A 102 -12.63 3.76 -29.20
CA VAL A 102 -11.59 4.09 -30.22
C VAL A 102 -11.54 3.20 -31.50
N LYS A 103 -10.64 2.20 -31.64
CA LYS A 103 -10.24 1.65 -32.97
C LYS A 103 -9.64 0.22 -33.09
N ASP A 104 -9.13 -0.46 -32.07
CA ASP A 104 -8.53 -1.84 -32.14
C ASP A 104 -7.12 -1.90 -32.77
N ILE A 105 -6.52 -3.09 -32.98
CA ILE A 105 -5.35 -3.28 -33.88
C ILE A 105 -5.52 -4.55 -34.75
N PHE A 106 -5.29 -5.74 -34.19
CA PHE A 106 -5.92 -7.01 -34.62
C PHE A 106 -7.14 -7.24 -33.68
N PRO A 107 -7.71 -8.47 -33.55
CA PRO A 107 -8.75 -8.71 -32.54
C PRO A 107 -9.15 -10.17 -32.20
N GLY A 108 -10.02 -10.35 -31.21
CA GLY A 108 -10.88 -11.53 -31.12
C GLY A 108 -12.01 -11.55 -32.18
N PRO A 109 -12.89 -12.58 -32.19
CA PRO A 109 -13.00 -13.72 -31.27
C PRO A 109 -12.10 -14.92 -31.65
N ASP A 110 -10.91 -14.63 -32.18
CA ASP A 110 -9.69 -15.17 -31.59
C ASP A 110 -9.45 -14.50 -30.19
N ASP A 111 -8.28 -13.93 -29.89
CA ASP A 111 -7.81 -13.67 -28.50
C ASP A 111 -7.08 -12.29 -28.30
N SER A 112 -6.36 -12.07 -27.17
CA SER A 112 -5.60 -10.84 -26.86
C SER A 112 -4.21 -11.00 -26.15
N SER A 113 -4.01 -10.86 -24.80
CA SER A 113 -2.64 -10.61 -24.23
C SER A 113 -2.33 -11.01 -22.73
N PRO A 114 -1.53 -10.36 -21.81
CA PRO A 114 -0.66 -11.10 -20.82
C PRO A 114 -0.42 -10.54 -19.36
N SER A 115 0.26 -11.25 -18.44
CA SER A 115 0.55 -10.86 -17.03
C SER A 115 1.48 -9.64 -16.82
N GLU A 116 1.30 -8.88 -15.71
CA GLU A 116 2.07 -7.70 -15.22
C GLU A 116 2.43 -6.59 -16.26
N LEU A 117 3.03 -5.46 -15.86
CA LEU A 117 3.58 -4.42 -16.78
C LEU A 117 4.69 -3.54 -16.15
N VAL A 118 5.41 -2.78 -16.99
CA VAL A 118 6.55 -1.90 -16.67
C VAL A 118 6.27 -0.45 -17.12
N ASN A 119 7.00 0.64 -16.77
CA ASN A 119 6.44 2.01 -17.04
C ASN A 119 7.36 3.29 -17.05
N ILE A 120 7.78 3.92 -18.17
CA ILE A 120 8.21 5.38 -18.20
C ILE A 120 7.41 6.30 -19.15
N GLY A 121 7.06 7.51 -18.71
CA GLY A 121 6.57 8.61 -19.57
C GLY A 121 5.07 8.98 -19.57
N GLY A 122 4.31 8.70 -18.51
CA GLY A 122 3.05 9.40 -18.19
C GLY A 122 1.70 8.99 -18.82
N THR A 123 1.59 8.05 -19.76
CA THR A 123 0.28 7.42 -20.12
C THR A 123 0.39 6.04 -20.83
N LEU A 124 -0.41 5.08 -20.34
CA LEU A 124 -0.18 3.63 -20.44
C LEU A 124 -0.75 2.93 -21.71
N PHE A 125 -0.21 1.75 -22.03
CA PHE A 125 -0.27 1.12 -23.37
C PHE A 125 -1.27 -0.02 -23.61
N PHE A 126 -1.24 -1.06 -22.78
CA PHE A 126 -1.35 -2.49 -23.14
C PHE A 126 0.01 -3.20 -23.29
N MET A 127 0.06 -4.47 -22.90
CA MET A 127 1.12 -5.40 -23.34
C MET A 127 0.57 -6.29 -24.45
N ALA A 128 1.36 -6.66 -25.47
CA ALA A 128 0.81 -6.94 -26.79
C ALA A 128 1.53 -8.01 -27.62
N SER A 129 0.77 -9.09 -27.87
CA SER A 129 0.99 -10.15 -28.85
C SER A 129 0.98 -9.59 -30.29
N ASN A 130 -0.17 -8.99 -30.61
CA ASN A 130 -0.60 -8.29 -31.81
C ASN A 130 -0.85 -9.04 -33.14
N GLY A 131 -0.07 -10.02 -33.60
CA GLY A 131 -0.37 -10.82 -34.81
C GLY A 131 -0.49 -10.10 -36.17
N THR A 132 -0.51 -8.76 -36.22
CA THR A 132 -1.19 -8.03 -37.33
C THR A 132 -0.30 -7.82 -38.56
N ASN A 133 1.01 -7.73 -38.35
CA ASN A 133 1.92 -6.99 -39.23
C ASN A 133 3.40 -7.38 -39.09
N GLY A 134 3.80 -7.91 -37.94
CA GLY A 134 5.15 -7.70 -37.40
C GLY A 134 5.21 -6.42 -36.56
N GLN A 135 6.20 -6.35 -35.68
CA GLN A 135 6.18 -5.45 -34.52
C GLN A 135 6.64 -4.03 -34.87
N GLU A 136 5.94 -3.01 -34.37
CA GLU A 136 6.16 -1.59 -34.72
C GLU A 136 5.95 -0.64 -33.51
N LEU A 137 6.13 0.69 -33.68
CA LEU A 137 6.26 1.66 -32.57
C LEU A 137 5.09 2.67 -32.49
N TRP A 138 3.87 2.20 -32.23
CA TRP A 138 2.63 3.00 -32.22
C TRP A 138 2.56 4.14 -31.18
N LYS A 139 3.36 4.18 -30.10
CA LYS A 139 3.28 5.11 -28.93
C LYS A 139 2.39 6.37 -29.07
N SER A 140 1.45 6.51 -28.14
CA SER A 140 0.36 7.47 -28.12
C SER A 140 -0.07 7.87 -26.69
N ASP A 141 -1.15 7.30 -26.13
CA ASP A 141 -2.09 8.10 -25.35
C ASP A 141 -2.83 7.51 -24.11
N GLY A 142 -2.95 6.19 -23.87
CA GLY A 142 -3.90 5.59 -22.90
C GLY A 142 -5.38 5.93 -23.14
N THR A 143 -5.67 6.72 -24.19
CA THR A 143 -6.86 7.53 -24.48
C THR A 143 -6.95 7.96 -25.97
N THR A 144 -6.40 9.11 -26.39
CA THR A 144 -6.34 9.60 -27.79
C THR A 144 -5.25 10.68 -28.07
N ALA A 145 -4.24 10.35 -28.91
CA ALA A 145 -3.27 11.28 -29.52
C ALA A 145 -2.45 10.76 -30.75
N GLY A 146 -2.04 9.48 -30.83
CA GLY A 146 -0.90 8.99 -31.67
C GLY A 146 -1.17 7.77 -32.59
N THR A 147 -0.17 6.89 -32.79
CA THR A 147 -0.14 5.67 -33.67
C THR A 147 -0.32 5.83 -35.19
N VAL A 148 0.53 5.17 -36.01
CA VAL A 148 0.29 4.80 -37.45
C VAL A 148 1.23 3.66 -37.88
N MET A 149 0.85 2.87 -38.88
CA MET A 149 1.66 1.83 -39.52
C MET A 149 2.77 2.38 -40.44
N ALA A 150 3.93 1.72 -40.47
CA ALA A 150 5.04 2.09 -41.37
C ALA A 150 5.91 0.93 -41.89
N LYS A 151 6.76 0.33 -41.04
CA LYS A 151 7.97 -0.45 -41.43
C LYS A 151 8.74 -1.07 -40.24
N ASP A 152 8.52 -2.34 -39.91
CA ASP A 152 9.36 -3.30 -39.14
C ASP A 152 10.17 -2.88 -37.87
N ILE A 153 10.14 -3.74 -36.84
CA ILE A 153 11.10 -3.78 -35.73
C ILE A 153 11.56 -5.23 -35.45
N ASN A 154 11.20 -5.83 -34.31
CA ASN A 154 11.90 -6.97 -33.75
C ASN A 154 11.25 -8.29 -34.23
N PRO A 155 12.05 -9.29 -34.65
CA PRO A 155 12.08 -9.38 -36.11
C PRO A 155 11.21 -10.45 -36.76
N GLY A 156 10.25 -10.04 -37.60
CA GLY A 156 9.75 -10.70 -38.83
C GLY A 156 9.24 -12.16 -38.81
N THR A 157 9.34 -12.85 -37.68
CA THR A 157 8.84 -14.18 -37.27
C THR A 157 9.42 -14.53 -35.88
N GLY A 158 10.37 -13.75 -35.35
CA GLY A 158 10.75 -13.64 -33.94
C GLY A 158 12.16 -13.10 -33.67
N ASN A 159 12.58 -12.88 -32.42
CA ASN A 159 11.81 -12.96 -31.18
C ASN A 159 12.41 -12.06 -30.09
N SER A 160 11.58 -11.83 -29.10
CA SER A 160 11.89 -11.20 -27.83
C SER A 160 10.90 -11.65 -26.74
N SER A 161 9.69 -11.07 -26.71
CA SER A 161 8.80 -11.03 -25.54
C SER A 161 9.48 -10.42 -24.32
N PRO A 162 9.74 -9.09 -24.28
CA PRO A 162 10.35 -8.38 -23.15
C PRO A 162 9.88 -8.84 -21.76
N ARG A 163 10.81 -9.38 -20.97
CA ARG A 163 10.75 -9.62 -19.51
C ARG A 163 12.18 -9.46 -18.95
N GLU A 164 12.42 -9.70 -17.66
CA GLU A 164 13.48 -8.94 -16.94
C GLU A 164 13.19 -7.44 -17.13
N LEU A 165 11.90 -7.13 -16.92
CA LEU A 165 11.28 -5.82 -16.97
C LEU A 165 11.08 -5.40 -15.51
N VAL A 166 11.66 -4.27 -15.18
CA VAL A 166 12.31 -3.99 -13.89
C VAL A 166 12.66 -2.48 -13.88
N ASN A 167 13.56 -1.97 -13.04
CA ASN A 167 13.52 -0.53 -12.73
C ASN A 167 14.91 0.18 -12.47
N VAL A 168 15.59 0.87 -13.42
CA VAL A 168 16.97 1.44 -13.25
C VAL A 168 17.32 2.79 -13.99
N ASP A 169 17.24 3.99 -13.39
CA ASP A 169 17.57 5.32 -14.03
C ASP A 169 16.54 5.88 -15.09
N GLY A 170 15.26 6.04 -14.69
CA GLY A 170 14.14 6.75 -15.38
C GLY A 170 13.84 6.59 -16.89
N THR A 171 14.50 5.70 -17.64
CA THR A 171 14.54 5.58 -19.13
C THR A 171 13.99 4.20 -19.59
N LEU A 172 14.39 3.55 -20.71
CA LEU A 172 13.89 2.16 -20.93
C LEU A 172 14.81 1.10 -21.59
N PHE A 173 15.10 0.02 -20.85
CA PHE A 173 16.04 -1.05 -21.20
C PHE A 173 15.38 -2.40 -21.57
N PHE A 174 15.00 -2.62 -22.84
CA PHE A 174 14.34 -3.89 -23.39
C PHE A 174 15.68 -6.31 -24.61
N GLN A 175 15.64 -7.64 -24.24
CA GLN A 175 15.12 -8.75 -25.05
C GLN A 175 15.17 -8.57 -26.59
N ALA A 176 16.22 -9.06 -27.25
CA ALA A 176 16.24 -9.36 -28.68
C ALA A 176 17.37 -10.33 -29.06
N ASN A 177 17.11 -11.21 -30.03
CA ASN A 177 18.10 -12.17 -30.51
C ASN A 177 19.07 -11.59 -31.58
N ASP A 178 20.15 -12.30 -31.87
CA ASP A 178 21.25 -11.90 -32.78
C ASP A 178 21.88 -13.13 -33.47
N GLY A 179 22.23 -14.16 -32.68
CA GLY A 179 22.84 -15.41 -33.19
C GLY A 179 24.32 -15.32 -33.57
N THR A 180 24.98 -14.17 -33.44
CA THR A 180 26.41 -13.96 -33.77
C THR A 180 27.20 -13.26 -32.66
N ASN A 181 26.58 -12.28 -32.00
CA ASN A 181 26.98 -11.69 -30.72
C ASN A 181 26.13 -12.33 -29.59
N GLY A 182 26.31 -11.94 -28.33
CA GLY A 182 25.76 -12.65 -27.16
C GLY A 182 24.23 -12.65 -26.96
N THR A 183 23.46 -11.93 -27.79
CA THR A 183 22.12 -11.38 -27.47
C THR A 183 22.22 -10.33 -26.34
N GLU A 184 21.70 -9.10 -26.64
CA GLU A 184 22.83 -6.07 -26.58
C GLU A 184 22.38 -4.89 -25.62
N LEU A 185 23.34 -4.13 -25.06
CA LEU A 185 23.12 -2.83 -24.41
C LEU A 185 22.81 -1.74 -25.44
N TRP A 186 21.56 -1.66 -25.87
CA TRP A 186 21.00 -0.59 -26.68
C TRP A 186 20.78 0.84 -26.08
N LYS A 187 21.04 1.17 -24.79
CA LYS A 187 20.69 2.49 -24.13
C LYS A 187 21.02 3.77 -24.94
N SER A 188 20.09 4.73 -24.99
CA SER A 188 20.20 6.13 -25.46
C SER A 188 19.02 7.08 -25.11
N ASP A 189 17.74 6.72 -25.37
CA ASP A 189 16.68 7.70 -25.68
C ASP A 189 15.18 7.29 -25.49
N GLY A 190 14.83 6.33 -24.64
CA GLY A 190 13.43 5.93 -24.30
C GLY A 190 12.53 5.44 -25.45
N THR A 191 13.07 5.15 -26.64
CA THR A 191 12.26 4.92 -27.86
C THR A 191 13.00 4.24 -29.03
N THR A 192 14.09 4.85 -29.61
CA THR A 192 14.47 4.64 -31.02
C THR A 192 15.96 4.81 -31.54
N SER A 193 16.98 5.30 -30.80
CA SER A 193 18.21 5.93 -31.39
C SER A 193 19.57 5.17 -31.41
N GLY A 194 20.42 5.15 -30.36
CA GLY A 194 21.85 4.71 -30.47
C GLY A 194 22.39 3.37 -29.85
N THR A 195 22.83 2.37 -30.66
CA THR A 195 23.77 1.29 -30.25
C THR A 195 24.62 0.64 -31.38
N VAL A 196 25.43 -0.40 -31.09
CA VAL A 196 26.21 -1.28 -31.99
C VAL A 196 27.62 -0.76 -32.43
N LEU A 197 28.74 -1.50 -32.31
CA LEU A 197 29.13 -2.60 -31.40
C LEU A 197 30.66 -2.66 -31.18
N VAL A 198 31.10 -3.05 -29.96
CA VAL A 198 32.52 -3.16 -29.58
C VAL A 198 32.85 -4.06 -28.35
N LYS A 199 31.86 -4.61 -27.62
CA LYS A 199 32.02 -5.37 -26.36
C LYS A 199 30.92 -6.46 -26.24
N ASP A 200 31.01 -7.36 -25.25
CA ASP A 200 30.02 -8.44 -24.97
C ASP A 200 30.18 -8.98 -23.51
N ILE A 201 29.22 -9.74 -22.94
CA ILE A 201 29.34 -10.47 -21.63
C ILE A 201 29.00 -11.97 -21.75
N ARG A 202 27.96 -12.34 -22.51
CA ARG A 202 27.61 -13.73 -22.88
C ARG A 202 27.90 -14.05 -24.36
N PRO A 203 29.11 -13.79 -24.87
CA PRO A 203 29.31 -13.66 -26.30
C PRO A 203 28.97 -14.87 -27.16
N GLY A 204 28.31 -14.61 -28.28
CA GLY A 204 28.09 -15.54 -29.40
C GLY A 204 26.90 -16.46 -29.21
N LEU A 205 25.75 -16.04 -29.75
CA LEU A 205 24.44 -16.70 -29.72
C LEU A 205 23.81 -16.96 -28.33
N GLY A 206 24.36 -16.38 -27.26
CA GLY A 206 23.81 -16.55 -25.92
C GLY A 206 24.02 -17.97 -25.34
N ALA A 207 23.42 -18.33 -24.21
CA ALA A 207 22.63 -17.54 -23.27
C ALA A 207 22.77 -18.10 -21.82
N SER A 208 22.36 -17.31 -20.83
CA SER A 208 22.55 -17.38 -19.37
C SER A 208 21.41 -17.90 -18.49
N SER A 209 21.13 -17.14 -17.41
CA SER A 209 19.77 -16.82 -16.90
C SER A 209 19.82 -15.72 -15.81
N PRO A 210 19.43 -14.46 -16.05
CA PRO A 210 19.46 -13.39 -15.04
C PRO A 210 18.09 -12.83 -14.63
N TRP A 211 17.71 -12.96 -13.36
CA TRP A 211 16.57 -12.24 -12.77
C TRP A 211 16.72 -12.22 -11.23
N GLU A 212 15.66 -11.95 -10.48
CA GLU A 212 15.61 -11.55 -9.06
C GLU A 212 16.43 -10.26 -8.80
N MET A 213 15.74 -9.18 -8.40
CA MET A 213 16.24 -7.83 -8.16
C MET A 213 15.28 -7.07 -7.21
N VAL A 214 15.75 -6.06 -6.46
CA VAL A 214 15.04 -5.01 -5.69
C VAL A 214 15.93 -3.72 -5.61
N ASN A 215 15.50 -2.61 -5.00
CA ASN A 215 15.91 -1.17 -4.99
C ASN A 215 17.35 -0.74 -5.40
N VAL A 216 17.93 -1.26 -6.49
CA VAL A 216 19.27 -0.89 -6.98
C VAL A 216 19.39 0.62 -7.32
N GLY A 217 18.30 1.38 -7.28
CA GLY A 217 18.29 2.75 -6.73
C GLY A 217 19.23 3.71 -7.44
N GLY A 218 19.38 3.49 -8.75
CA GLY A 218 20.37 4.15 -9.59
C GLY A 218 21.33 3.24 -10.37
N THR A 219 21.28 1.89 -10.33
CA THR A 219 22.17 0.97 -11.12
C THR A 219 21.56 -0.45 -11.35
N LEU A 220 22.23 -1.34 -12.09
CA LEU A 220 21.99 -2.80 -12.24
C LEU A 220 23.27 -3.46 -12.81
N PHE A 221 23.56 -4.73 -12.52
CA PHE A 221 24.39 -5.65 -13.36
C PHE A 221 24.06 -7.15 -13.13
N PHE A 222 24.42 -8.06 -14.06
CA PHE A 222 23.73 -9.35 -14.27
C PHE A 222 24.63 -10.62 -14.39
N ARG A 223 24.02 -11.81 -14.18
CA ARG A 223 24.62 -13.15 -13.91
C ARG A 223 25.52 -13.80 -15.02
N ALA A 224 26.00 -13.06 -16.00
CA ALA A 224 26.36 -13.61 -17.32
C ALA A 224 27.74 -14.27 -17.48
N LEU A 225 27.86 -15.12 -18.49
CA LEU A 225 28.99 -16.03 -18.71
C LEU A 225 29.16 -16.43 -20.18
N ASN A 226 30.33 -16.89 -20.64
CA ASN A 226 30.45 -17.59 -21.92
C ASN A 226 31.60 -18.62 -22.03
N GLY A 227 32.86 -18.17 -22.10
CA GLY A 227 34.02 -18.90 -22.72
C GLY A 227 36.54 -20.01 -21.50
N THR A 228 36.89 -20.21 -20.16
CA THR A 228 38.21 -20.48 -19.54
C THR A 228 38.04 -21.28 -18.22
N ASN A 229 38.55 -20.80 -17.08
CA ASN A 229 37.78 -20.85 -15.84
C ASN A 229 36.52 -19.97 -16.02
N GLY A 230 35.59 -20.04 -15.06
CA GLY A 230 34.26 -19.47 -15.15
C GLY A 230 34.16 -17.93 -15.07
N GLN A 231 33.06 -17.46 -14.49
CA GLN A 231 32.72 -16.04 -14.39
C GLN A 231 33.73 -15.24 -13.56
N GLU A 232 33.57 -13.93 -13.66
CA GLU A 232 34.03 -12.97 -12.68
C GLU A 232 32.90 -11.98 -12.40
N LEU A 233 32.94 -11.25 -11.29
CA LEU A 233 32.10 -10.06 -11.17
C LEU A 233 32.48 -9.03 -12.26
N TRP A 234 31.48 -8.38 -12.84
CA TRP A 234 31.60 -7.23 -13.74
C TRP A 234 30.64 -6.12 -13.28
N LYS A 235 30.32 -5.13 -14.13
CA LYS A 235 29.89 -3.80 -13.67
C LYS A 235 29.12 -2.99 -14.71
N SER A 236 28.14 -2.20 -14.26
CA SER A 236 27.30 -1.31 -15.06
C SER A 236 26.56 -0.32 -14.11
N ASP A 237 25.63 0.44 -14.69
CA ASP A 237 25.04 1.73 -14.23
C ASP A 237 24.03 2.22 -15.29
N GLY A 238 23.45 1.26 -16.03
CA GLY A 238 22.84 1.50 -17.34
C GLY A 238 23.79 1.38 -18.54
N THR A 239 25.11 1.34 -18.38
CA THR A 239 26.07 1.47 -19.51
C THR A 239 27.07 0.32 -19.74
N THR A 240 27.81 0.52 -20.84
CA THR A 240 29.02 -0.12 -21.39
C THR A 240 30.24 -0.22 -20.46
N THR A 241 30.31 0.57 -19.38
CA THR A 241 31.56 1.23 -18.98
C THR A 241 32.67 0.31 -18.42
N GLY A 242 32.58 -0.10 -17.16
CA GLY A 242 33.78 -0.36 -16.35
C GLY A 242 34.62 -1.60 -16.72
N THR A 243 35.93 -1.57 -16.45
CA THR A 243 36.87 -2.64 -16.86
C THR A 243 38.19 -2.62 -16.08
N VAL A 244 38.48 -3.67 -15.28
CA VAL A 244 39.80 -3.98 -14.66
C VAL A 244 39.88 -5.45 -14.21
N LEU A 245 41.09 -5.98 -13.95
CA LEU A 245 41.41 -7.34 -13.49
C LEU A 245 42.67 -7.32 -12.60
N VAL A 246 42.77 -8.18 -11.57
CA VAL A 246 43.76 -8.03 -10.47
C VAL A 246 44.37 -9.34 -9.88
N LYS A 247 43.58 -10.41 -9.62
CA LYS A 247 43.94 -11.47 -8.65
C LYS A 247 43.66 -12.91 -9.15
N ASP A 248 44.43 -13.88 -8.65
CA ASP A 248 44.22 -15.34 -8.73
C ASP A 248 44.13 -16.00 -7.32
N ILE A 249 43.52 -17.20 -7.21
CA ILE A 249 43.41 -17.96 -5.94
C ILE A 249 43.57 -19.48 -6.11
N ASN A 250 42.54 -20.18 -6.60
CA ASN A 250 42.33 -21.64 -6.43
C ASN A 250 42.03 -22.31 -7.79
N LEU A 251 42.06 -23.66 -7.84
CA LEU A 251 41.56 -24.47 -8.95
C LEU A 251 40.83 -25.72 -8.41
N GLY A 252 39.50 -25.71 -8.47
CA GLY A 252 38.59 -26.72 -7.91
C GLY A 252 37.43 -27.02 -8.87
N SER A 253 36.21 -27.15 -8.33
CA SER A 253 34.99 -27.37 -9.15
C SER A 253 33.69 -27.01 -8.40
N ALA A 254 33.35 -25.73 -8.36
CA ALA A 254 32.09 -25.19 -7.80
C ALA A 254 31.71 -23.89 -8.56
N ASN A 255 30.89 -23.00 -7.98
CA ASN A 255 30.62 -21.67 -8.54
C ASN A 255 31.70 -20.64 -8.10
N SER A 256 31.34 -19.35 -8.05
CA SER A 256 31.82 -18.37 -7.06
C SER A 256 30.69 -17.39 -6.73
N SER A 257 29.46 -17.91 -6.67
CA SER A 257 28.21 -17.13 -6.72
C SER A 257 27.95 -16.50 -5.35
N PRO A 258 28.19 -15.21 -5.11
CA PRO A 258 28.80 -14.76 -3.84
C PRO A 258 28.01 -14.79 -2.50
N GLY A 259 26.95 -15.57 -2.37
CA GLY A 259 25.88 -15.32 -1.40
C GLY A 259 24.76 -14.48 -2.00
N SER A 260 23.88 -14.01 -1.12
CA SER A 260 22.85 -13.01 -1.40
C SER A 260 23.43 -11.62 -1.61
N LEU A 261 22.76 -10.82 -2.45
CA LEU A 261 23.25 -9.51 -2.90
C LEU A 261 22.20 -8.42 -2.60
N VAL A 262 22.19 -7.80 -1.42
CA VAL A 262 21.22 -6.73 -1.07
C VAL A 262 21.85 -5.43 -0.54
N ASN A 263 21.16 -4.34 -0.83
CA ASN A 263 21.26 -2.97 -0.34
C ASN A 263 21.11 -2.86 1.17
N VAL A 264 21.37 -1.68 1.72
CA VAL A 264 21.04 -1.39 3.12
C VAL A 264 20.85 0.09 3.42
N ALA A 265 19.61 0.61 3.46
CA ALA A 265 19.26 1.98 3.04
C ALA A 265 20.39 2.65 2.25
N GLY A 266 20.86 1.95 1.20
CA GLY A 266 22.09 2.25 0.44
C GLY A 266 23.38 1.37 0.54
N THR A 267 23.62 0.39 1.46
CA THR A 267 25.01 -0.16 1.71
C THR A 267 25.22 -1.67 2.08
N LEU A 268 25.39 -2.57 1.10
CA LEU A 268 25.51 -4.06 1.20
C LEU A 268 26.56 -4.73 2.16
N PHE A 269 26.28 -5.97 2.63
CA PHE A 269 27.23 -7.02 3.08
C PHE A 269 27.06 -8.39 2.33
N PHE A 270 28.05 -9.32 2.32
CA PHE A 270 27.98 -10.67 1.69
C PHE A 270 29.03 -11.72 2.17
N GLN A 271 29.31 -12.85 1.48
CA GLN A 271 29.92 -14.09 2.07
C GLN A 271 31.23 -14.65 1.44
N ALA A 272 31.87 -15.66 2.06
CA ALA A 272 33.24 -16.13 1.75
C ALA A 272 33.40 -17.65 1.49
N ASP A 273 32.62 -18.25 0.57
CA ASP A 273 32.51 -19.70 0.34
C ASP A 273 33.42 -20.25 -0.81
N ASP A 274 33.62 -21.58 -0.85
CA ASP A 274 34.54 -22.45 -1.64
C ASP A 274 34.32 -23.93 -1.18
N GLY A 275 34.58 -24.33 0.10
CA GLY A 275 33.93 -25.53 0.68
C GLY A 275 34.32 -26.28 2.00
N ILE A 276 34.84 -25.70 3.12
CA ILE A 276 34.96 -26.43 4.44
C ILE A 276 34.75 -25.57 5.73
N ASN A 277 35.59 -24.55 5.98
CA ASN A 277 35.71 -23.80 7.26
C ASN A 277 35.26 -22.30 7.24
N GLY A 278 33.97 -22.02 6.98
CA GLY A 278 33.41 -20.70 6.63
C GLY A 278 33.80 -20.17 5.24
N ARG A 279 32.93 -19.79 4.29
CA ARG A 279 31.47 -19.47 4.32
C ARG A 279 31.11 -18.28 5.22
N GLU A 280 32.12 -17.48 5.50
CA GLU A 280 32.15 -16.45 6.54
C GLU A 280 31.82 -15.04 6.00
N LEU A 281 31.52 -14.06 6.86
CA LEU A 281 30.86 -12.80 6.46
C LEU A 281 31.82 -11.62 6.13
N TRP A 282 31.60 -10.98 4.98
CA TRP A 282 32.23 -9.78 4.43
C TRP A 282 31.27 -8.57 4.36
N LYS A 283 31.79 -7.34 4.26
CA LYS A 283 30.96 -6.13 4.10
C LYS A 283 31.41 -5.24 2.95
N SER A 284 30.50 -4.82 2.06
CA SER A 284 30.69 -3.77 1.03
C SER A 284 29.55 -3.64 -0.02
N ASP A 285 28.62 -2.70 0.17
CA ASP A 285 28.46 -1.42 -0.55
C ASP A 285 28.54 -1.32 -2.10
N GLY A 286 28.89 -2.38 -2.84
CA GLY A 286 29.05 -2.44 -4.31
C GLY A 286 30.10 -1.53 -4.95
N THR A 287 30.56 -0.47 -4.26
CA THR A 287 31.61 0.49 -4.64
C THR A 287 33.04 -0.06 -4.44
N SER A 288 34.04 0.81 -4.47
CA SER A 288 35.44 0.51 -4.12
C SER A 288 35.73 0.50 -2.60
N SER A 289 34.78 0.85 -1.73
CA SER A 289 35.04 1.40 -0.38
C SER A 289 35.44 0.41 0.74
N GLY A 290 34.54 -0.45 1.24
CA GLY A 290 34.74 -1.30 2.41
C GLY A 290 35.64 -2.55 2.25
N THR A 291 35.98 -3.17 3.40
CA THR A 291 36.64 -4.48 3.59
C THR A 291 36.54 -4.86 5.10
N VAL A 292 36.63 -6.15 5.48
CA VAL A 292 36.78 -6.60 6.90
C VAL A 292 37.81 -7.74 7.11
N PHE A 293 37.38 -9.00 7.30
CA PHE A 293 38.09 -10.13 7.93
C PHE A 293 38.25 -10.00 9.47
N VAL A 294 37.95 -11.08 10.24
CA VAL A 294 37.71 -10.97 11.69
C VAL A 294 38.41 -12.02 12.60
N LYS A 295 37.87 -13.24 12.79
CA LYS A 295 38.06 -14.04 14.04
C LYS A 295 38.00 -15.57 13.87
N ASP A 296 38.84 -16.29 14.63
CA ASP A 296 38.75 -17.74 14.89
C ASP A 296 37.59 -18.08 15.86
N ILE A 297 36.70 -19.04 15.55
CA ILE A 297 35.51 -19.32 16.39
C ILE A 297 35.35 -20.78 16.85
N ASN A 298 35.18 -21.75 15.94
CA ASN A 298 34.06 -22.69 16.07
C ASN A 298 34.30 -24.19 16.47
N PRO A 299 35.46 -24.68 16.97
CA PRO A 299 35.69 -26.14 17.08
C PRO A 299 34.80 -26.86 18.13
N GLY A 300 33.93 -27.76 17.68
CA GLY A 300 32.85 -28.36 18.49
C GLY A 300 32.28 -29.69 17.97
N THR A 301 31.01 -29.69 17.50
CA THR A 301 30.19 -30.87 17.16
C THR A 301 30.68 -31.70 15.96
N GLY A 302 30.89 -31.06 14.81
CA GLY A 302 31.21 -31.74 13.54
C GLY A 302 31.94 -30.89 12.50
N GLY A 303 31.51 -29.65 12.27
CA GLY A 303 32.19 -28.71 11.36
C GLY A 303 31.81 -28.85 9.89
N THR A 304 30.51 -28.88 9.59
CA THR A 304 29.96 -28.69 8.23
C THR A 304 28.52 -28.18 8.39
N GLY A 305 28.21 -26.96 7.95
CA GLY A 305 26.90 -26.36 8.19
C GLY A 305 26.63 -25.05 7.45
N GLY A 306 25.45 -24.47 7.71
CA GLY A 306 24.94 -23.21 7.16
C GLY A 306 23.54 -23.35 6.53
N SER A 307 23.14 -22.31 5.79
CA SER A 307 21.89 -22.06 5.03
C SER A 307 21.47 -23.19 4.07
N PRO A 308 20.19 -23.28 3.62
CA PRO A 308 19.21 -22.18 3.38
C PRO A 308 18.12 -21.95 4.46
N PRO A 309 17.56 -20.73 4.58
CA PRO A 309 16.26 -20.42 5.22
C PRO A 309 15.10 -20.42 4.18
N GLY A 310 14.35 -19.31 4.07
CA GLY A 310 13.46 -18.90 2.96
C GLY A 310 13.60 -17.39 2.69
N SER A 311 12.90 -16.80 1.72
CA SER A 311 13.05 -15.38 1.32
C SER A 311 12.04 -14.40 1.95
N PHE A 312 12.31 -13.10 1.81
CA PHE A 312 11.45 -11.94 2.15
C PHE A 312 12.02 -10.62 1.57
N LEU A 313 11.21 -9.57 1.47
CA LEU A 313 11.58 -8.14 1.24
C LEU A 313 11.23 -7.32 2.52
N ASN A 314 11.21 -5.98 2.55
CA ASN A 314 12.44 -5.18 2.58
C ASN A 314 12.45 -4.31 3.89
N MET A 315 13.37 -4.58 4.83
CA MET A 315 13.15 -4.45 6.29
C MET A 315 13.46 -3.12 6.99
N GLY A 316 14.05 -2.11 6.36
CA GLY A 316 14.16 -0.74 6.92
C GLY A 316 14.86 -0.57 8.29
N GLY A 317 15.51 -1.63 8.82
CA GLY A 317 16.02 -1.70 10.19
C GLY A 317 17.55 -1.85 10.33
N ILE A 318 18.01 -3.07 10.56
CA ILE A 318 19.41 -3.60 10.53
C ILE A 318 19.23 -5.12 10.16
N LEU A 319 19.91 -6.18 10.67
CA LEU A 319 19.43 -7.59 10.38
C LEU A 319 19.19 -8.63 11.53
N PHE A 320 17.94 -9.15 11.72
CA PHE A 320 17.56 -10.48 12.32
C PHE A 320 17.61 -11.54 11.18
N PHE A 321 17.53 -12.85 11.40
CA PHE A 321 17.27 -13.86 10.36
C PHE A 321 16.97 -15.26 10.91
N SER A 322 16.29 -16.08 10.10
CA SER A 322 16.19 -17.53 10.27
C SER A 322 17.44 -18.26 9.83
N ALA A 323 17.79 -19.34 10.54
CA ALA A 323 18.88 -20.25 10.23
C ALA A 323 18.87 -21.51 11.13
N PHE A 324 19.73 -22.49 10.81
CA PHE A 324 19.59 -23.89 11.26
C PHE A 324 20.73 -24.32 12.22
N ASP A 325 20.46 -24.46 13.53
CA ASP A 325 21.37 -24.99 14.58
C ASP A 325 21.02 -26.44 14.98
N GLU A 326 21.32 -26.92 16.21
CA GLU A 326 21.68 -28.35 16.36
C GLU A 326 21.21 -29.20 17.58
N THR A 327 20.79 -28.70 18.74
CA THR A 327 20.54 -29.57 19.94
C THR A 327 19.09 -29.68 20.41
N ASN A 328 18.40 -28.53 20.45
CA ASN A 328 17.05 -28.38 21.00
C ASN A 328 16.04 -28.34 19.83
N GLY A 329 15.13 -27.38 19.82
CA GLY A 329 14.90 -26.57 18.63
C GLY A 329 16.01 -25.54 18.43
N LEU A 330 15.62 -24.26 18.41
CA LEU A 330 16.24 -23.16 17.66
C LEU A 330 16.83 -22.08 18.58
N GLU A 331 18.09 -21.67 18.44
CA GLU A 331 18.57 -20.38 18.99
C GLU A 331 19.53 -19.70 17.99
N LEU A 332 19.67 -18.38 18.08
CA LEU A 332 18.99 -17.62 17.03
C LEU A 332 19.73 -16.43 16.44
N TRP A 333 19.39 -16.00 15.22
CA TRP A 333 20.37 -15.38 14.32
C TRP A 333 20.17 -13.92 13.97
N LYS A 334 21.20 -13.11 14.22
CA LYS A 334 21.17 -11.65 14.17
C LYS A 334 22.58 -11.11 14.42
N SER A 335 22.92 -9.92 13.93
CA SER A 335 23.99 -9.14 14.54
C SER A 335 23.51 -7.84 15.18
N ASP A 336 24.21 -7.42 16.24
CA ASP A 336 24.10 -6.12 16.92
C ASP A 336 25.16 -5.12 16.42
N GLY A 337 26.16 -5.56 15.65
CA GLY A 337 27.24 -4.73 15.11
C GLY A 337 28.25 -4.13 16.10
N THR A 338 27.87 -3.90 17.36
CA THR A 338 28.71 -3.21 18.36
C THR A 338 29.89 -4.06 18.84
N PRO A 339 30.92 -3.47 19.49
CA PRO A 339 31.92 -4.25 20.23
C PRO A 339 31.39 -4.93 21.51
N SER A 340 30.11 -4.79 21.88
CA SER A 340 29.47 -5.51 23.00
C SER A 340 27.94 -5.41 22.96
N GLY A 341 27.27 -6.44 22.45
CA GLY A 341 25.80 -6.54 22.33
C GLY A 341 25.36 -7.95 21.96
N THR A 342 24.05 -8.14 21.80
CA THR A 342 23.35 -9.46 21.80
C THR A 342 23.42 -10.21 23.13
N VAL A 343 22.33 -10.88 23.54
CA VAL A 343 22.28 -11.73 24.75
C VAL A 343 21.18 -12.81 24.64
N LEU A 344 21.05 -13.59 25.72
CA LEU A 344 19.82 -14.22 26.20
C LEU A 344 19.71 -13.94 27.72
N VAL A 345 18.51 -13.75 28.27
CA VAL A 345 18.32 -13.19 29.65
C VAL A 345 17.19 -13.84 30.48
N LYS A 346 16.65 -14.97 30.03
CA LYS A 346 15.65 -15.81 30.73
C LYS A 346 16.03 -17.28 30.54
N ASP A 347 15.59 -18.15 31.44
CA ASP A 347 15.52 -19.60 31.25
C ASP A 347 14.44 -19.91 30.17
N ILE A 348 14.85 -20.12 28.91
CA ILE A 348 14.00 -20.39 27.73
C ILE A 348 13.78 -21.92 27.62
N ASN A 349 13.87 -22.55 26.45
CA ASN A 349 12.97 -23.65 26.05
C ASN A 349 13.64 -24.82 25.26
N PRO A 350 13.07 -26.05 25.19
CA PRO A 350 13.66 -27.19 24.47
C PRO A 350 12.64 -27.88 23.52
N GLY A 351 11.72 -27.12 22.94
CA GLY A 351 10.48 -27.63 22.32
C GLY A 351 10.68 -28.45 21.05
N SER A 352 11.74 -28.20 20.27
CA SER A 352 12.09 -28.93 19.03
C SER A 352 11.04 -28.97 17.89
N GLY A 353 9.98 -28.15 17.97
CA GLY A 353 9.03 -27.93 16.86
C GLY A 353 9.61 -27.08 15.72
N GLY A 354 9.13 -27.28 14.49
CA GLY A 354 9.63 -26.60 13.28
C GLY A 354 9.15 -27.25 11.97
N SER A 355 8.95 -26.42 10.93
CA SER A 355 8.61 -26.82 9.55
C SER A 355 8.79 -25.63 8.57
N GLY A 356 8.57 -25.85 7.27
CA GLY A 356 8.68 -24.82 6.24
C GLY A 356 10.12 -24.35 6.01
N PRO A 357 10.38 -23.05 5.77
CA PRO A 357 9.41 -21.96 5.49
C PRO A 357 8.91 -21.92 4.03
N GLY A 358 8.19 -20.85 3.66
CA GLY A 358 8.02 -20.38 2.28
C GLY A 358 8.97 -19.22 1.90
N GLU A 359 8.75 -18.63 0.73
CA GLU A 359 9.35 -17.36 0.26
C GLU A 359 8.41 -16.17 0.65
N LEU A 360 8.79 -14.89 0.49
CA LEU A 360 7.94 -13.72 0.84
C LEU A 360 8.25 -12.47 -0.04
N VAL A 361 7.38 -11.46 0.07
CA VAL A 361 7.45 -10.14 -0.58
C VAL A 361 7.61 -9.06 0.52
N SER A 362 7.02 -7.86 0.42
CA SER A 362 7.69 -6.57 0.71
C SER A 362 7.03 -5.75 1.83
N VAL A 363 6.78 -4.44 1.62
CA VAL A 363 6.21 -3.43 2.55
C VAL A 363 7.22 -2.79 3.50
N GLY A 364 7.22 -1.45 3.60
CA GLY A 364 8.10 -0.64 4.44
C GLY A 364 7.61 -0.25 5.85
N GLY A 365 6.40 -0.65 6.26
CA GLY A 365 5.78 -0.31 7.56
C GLY A 365 6.39 -0.98 8.82
N THR A 366 5.59 -1.61 9.69
CA THR A 366 6.09 -2.20 10.96
C THR A 366 5.45 -3.54 11.40
N LEU A 367 6.29 -4.48 11.88
CA LEU A 367 6.15 -5.95 11.80
C LEU A 367 5.50 -6.76 12.96
N PHE A 368 5.13 -7.98 12.56
CA PHE A 368 4.67 -9.19 13.24
C PHE A 368 5.31 -10.37 12.42
N PHE A 369 5.85 -11.51 12.91
CA PHE A 369 6.73 -12.41 12.08
C PHE A 369 6.44 -13.93 12.01
N SER A 370 7.13 -14.64 11.07
CA SER A 370 6.86 -15.99 10.48
C SER A 370 7.85 -17.15 10.75
N ALA A 371 7.42 -18.40 10.54
CA ALA A 371 8.19 -19.66 10.40
C ALA A 371 7.31 -20.77 9.77
N SER A 372 7.39 -22.02 10.24
CA SER A 372 6.25 -22.95 10.39
C SER A 372 6.54 -23.99 11.50
N ASP A 373 5.54 -24.78 11.91
CA ASP A 373 5.58 -25.80 12.99
C ASP A 373 4.33 -26.71 12.90
N GLY A 374 3.87 -27.31 14.02
CA GLY A 374 2.68 -28.16 14.03
C GLY A 374 1.93 -28.27 15.37
N ILE A 375 1.84 -27.19 16.17
CA ILE A 375 1.18 -27.22 17.49
C ILE A 375 -0.19 -26.51 17.58
N ASN A 376 -0.33 -25.29 17.03
CA ASN A 376 -1.52 -24.44 17.18
C ASN A 376 -1.90 -23.69 15.89
N GLY A 377 -1.45 -24.23 14.75
CA GLY A 377 -1.40 -23.54 13.46
C GLY A 377 -0.55 -22.26 13.48
N GLY A 378 -0.32 -21.66 12.32
CA GLY A 378 0.64 -20.58 12.15
C GLY A 378 0.38 -19.39 13.07
N GLU A 379 1.30 -19.15 14.02
CA GLU A 379 1.35 -17.93 14.85
C GLU A 379 1.88 -16.74 14.06
N LEU A 380 2.16 -15.62 14.73
CA LEU A 380 2.76 -14.43 14.13
C LEU A 380 3.55 -13.62 15.18
N TRP A 381 4.67 -14.17 15.67
CA TRP A 381 5.35 -13.69 16.89
C TRP A 381 5.92 -12.26 16.76
N THR A 382 6.39 -11.67 17.88
CA THR A 382 7.07 -10.37 18.01
C THR A 382 7.69 -10.28 19.42
N SER A 383 8.49 -9.26 19.76
CA SER A 383 8.72 -8.96 21.20
C SER A 383 8.87 -7.48 21.54
N ASP A 384 10.03 -6.91 21.26
CA ASP A 384 10.46 -5.63 21.83
C ASP A 384 11.48 -4.88 20.97
N GLY A 385 11.20 -3.64 20.61
CA GLY A 385 12.21 -2.69 20.13
C GLY A 385 13.06 -2.11 21.27
N THR A 386 12.48 -1.97 22.47
CA THR A 386 13.04 -1.17 23.58
C THR A 386 14.03 -1.92 24.49
N ALA A 387 13.60 -2.40 25.66
CA ALA A 387 14.39 -3.08 26.68
C ALA A 387 13.57 -4.16 27.44
N SER A 388 12.87 -5.03 26.71
CA SER A 388 12.02 -6.12 27.24
C SER A 388 12.12 -7.44 26.44
N GLY A 389 11.00 -8.12 26.14
CA GLY A 389 10.97 -9.47 25.55
C GLY A 389 9.57 -10.12 25.49
N THR A 390 9.50 -11.46 25.52
CA THR A 390 8.33 -12.34 25.29
C THR A 390 6.98 -11.84 25.81
N VAL A 391 5.93 -12.10 25.01
CA VAL A 391 4.50 -12.22 25.39
C VAL A 391 3.91 -13.46 24.69
N LEU A 392 2.61 -13.80 24.86
CA LEU A 392 2.00 -14.99 24.22
C LEU A 392 0.44 -15.02 24.25
N VAL A 393 -0.24 -15.76 23.34
CA VAL A 393 -1.73 -15.79 23.19
C VAL A 393 -2.48 -17.16 23.08
N LYS A 394 -2.75 -17.69 21.87
CA LYS A 394 -3.97 -18.47 21.49
C LYS A 394 -3.74 -19.53 20.34
N ASP A 395 -4.67 -19.77 19.39
CA ASP A 395 -4.70 -20.94 18.47
C ASP A 395 -5.52 -20.74 17.15
N ILE A 396 -4.91 -20.51 15.96
CA ILE A 396 -5.51 -19.84 14.75
C ILE A 396 -6.97 -20.17 14.38
N TYR A 397 -7.17 -20.93 13.31
CA TYR A 397 -8.22 -21.95 13.22
C TYR A 397 -8.15 -22.71 14.56
N PRO A 398 -9.22 -22.77 15.37
CA PRO A 398 -9.13 -23.23 16.75
C PRO A 398 -8.47 -24.59 16.92
N GLY A 399 -7.64 -24.69 17.96
CA GLY A 399 -6.88 -25.90 18.27
C GLY A 399 -5.55 -25.97 17.55
N THR A 400 -5.31 -27.07 16.83
CA THR A 400 -4.00 -27.43 16.25
C THR A 400 -3.92 -27.28 14.74
N GLU A 401 -5.06 -27.03 14.09
CA GLU A 401 -5.14 -26.82 12.65
C GLU A 401 -4.61 -25.42 12.29
N THR A 402 -4.10 -25.25 11.07
CA THR A 402 -3.69 -23.92 10.58
C THR A 402 -4.72 -23.36 9.61
N SER A 403 -4.75 -22.04 9.53
CA SER A 403 -5.47 -21.33 8.49
C SER A 403 -4.58 -21.06 7.27
N PHE A 404 -3.25 -21.15 7.42
CA PHE A 404 -2.18 -20.91 6.43
C PHE A 404 -1.80 -19.46 6.01
N PRO A 405 -1.63 -18.47 6.92
CA PRO A 405 -1.00 -17.16 6.64
C PRO A 405 -0.13 -17.02 5.35
N GLN A 406 -0.54 -16.22 4.33
CA GLN A 406 -0.02 -16.13 2.92
C GLN A 406 -0.42 -14.79 2.21
N GLU A 407 -0.12 -14.56 0.91
CA GLU A 407 -0.61 -13.50 -0.05
C GLU A 407 -0.37 -11.98 0.14
N LEU A 408 0.38 -11.34 -0.79
CA LEU A 408 1.82 -10.93 -0.71
C LEU A 408 2.16 -9.52 -1.31
N VAL A 409 2.26 -8.45 -0.50
CA VAL A 409 2.21 -7.03 -0.97
C VAL A 409 3.44 -6.13 -0.71
N ASP A 410 3.31 -4.78 -0.77
CA ASP A 410 4.37 -3.81 -1.14
C ASP A 410 4.08 -2.29 -0.87
N VAL A 411 3.22 -1.83 0.10
CA VAL A 411 2.75 -0.40 0.16
C VAL A 411 2.56 0.26 1.56
N GLU A 412 3.59 0.18 2.40
CA GLU A 412 3.77 0.93 3.67
C GLU A 412 2.84 0.69 4.89
N GLY A 413 1.86 -0.23 4.85
CA GLY A 413 1.41 -0.91 6.09
C GLY A 413 -0.07 -0.84 6.55
N THR A 414 -0.74 -1.99 6.44
CA THR A 414 -1.87 -2.54 7.21
C THR A 414 -1.71 -4.07 7.15
N LEU A 415 -2.04 -4.85 8.19
CA LEU A 415 -1.78 -6.31 8.15
C LEU A 415 -3.00 -7.22 8.32
N PHE A 416 -2.97 -8.27 7.50
CA PHE A 416 -3.62 -9.58 7.59
C PHE A 416 -2.76 -10.55 6.67
N PHE A 417 -3.16 -11.74 6.17
CA PHE A 417 -2.51 -12.66 5.13
C PHE A 417 -3.32 -13.32 3.84
N ASN A 418 -4.14 -14.44 3.82
CA ASN A 418 -5.44 -14.88 3.05
C ASN A 418 -6.25 -16.33 3.31
N ALA A 419 -7.14 -16.68 4.32
CA ALA A 419 -7.31 -18.07 4.92
C ALA A 419 -8.65 -18.85 5.08
N ASN A 420 -8.61 -20.00 5.78
CA ASN A 420 -9.71 -20.84 6.22
C ASN A 420 -9.92 -20.88 7.75
N ASP A 421 -11.12 -20.53 8.26
CA ASP A 421 -11.52 -20.68 9.68
C ASP A 421 -12.16 -22.03 10.05
N GLY A 422 -12.26 -22.96 9.10
CA GLY A 422 -12.89 -24.26 9.29
C GLY A 422 -14.42 -24.27 9.15
N ALA A 423 -15.08 -23.11 9.07
CA ALA A 423 -16.52 -22.99 8.79
C ALA A 423 -16.78 -22.53 7.34
N ASN A 424 -16.01 -21.54 6.89
CA ASN A 424 -16.28 -20.76 5.68
C ASN A 424 -15.32 -21.08 4.52
N GLY A 425 -14.33 -21.97 4.74
CA GLY A 425 -13.32 -22.28 3.72
C GLY A 425 -12.34 -21.13 3.51
N GLU A 426 -11.53 -21.19 2.44
CA GLU A 426 -10.52 -20.15 2.18
C GLU A 426 -11.14 -18.83 1.73
N GLU A 427 -11.44 -17.99 2.73
CA GLU A 427 -11.96 -16.62 2.77
C GLU A 427 -11.03 -15.76 3.69
N LEU A 428 -11.39 -14.73 4.50
CA LEU A 428 -10.35 -13.84 5.13
C LEU A 428 -10.45 -13.31 6.60
N TRP A 429 -9.29 -12.97 7.22
CA TRP A 429 -9.10 -12.89 8.69
C TRP A 429 -8.15 -11.79 9.29
N LYS A 430 -8.51 -11.06 10.37
CA LYS A 430 -7.84 -9.83 10.89
C LYS A 430 -6.32 -9.91 11.13
N SER A 431 -5.62 -8.78 11.04
CA SER A 431 -4.42 -8.48 11.87
C SER A 431 -4.32 -7.01 12.34
N ASP A 432 -5.28 -6.60 13.17
CA ASP A 432 -5.48 -5.25 13.74
C ASP A 432 -4.92 -5.04 15.15
N GLY A 433 -4.42 -6.08 15.81
CA GLY A 433 -3.90 -6.02 17.16
C GLY A 433 -4.94 -5.78 18.25
N THR A 434 -4.40 -5.45 19.44
CA THR A 434 -5.03 -5.16 20.74
C THR A 434 -6.08 -6.18 21.25
N THR A 435 -6.21 -7.31 20.56
CA THR A 435 -7.46 -8.08 20.43
C THR A 435 -8.64 -7.15 20.37
N ALA A 436 -8.58 -6.31 19.36
CA ALA A 436 -9.73 -5.89 18.63
C ALA A 436 -10.21 -7.03 17.75
N GLY A 437 -9.29 -7.62 16.98
CA GLY A 437 -9.50 -8.75 16.12
C GLY A 437 -9.56 -10.05 16.88
N THR A 438 -10.70 -10.71 16.76
CA THR A 438 -10.88 -11.53 15.56
C THR A 438 -12.28 -11.23 15.05
N VAL A 439 -12.38 -10.33 14.05
CA VAL A 439 -13.67 -9.73 13.61
C VAL A 439 -13.57 -8.79 12.37
N LEU A 440 -14.27 -8.94 11.23
CA LEU A 440 -14.75 -10.12 10.45
C LEU A 440 -14.81 -9.82 8.90
N VAL A 441 -15.13 -10.76 7.95
CA VAL A 441 -15.14 -10.61 6.43
C VAL A 441 -16.28 -11.08 5.40
N LYS A 442 -16.69 -12.36 5.12
CA LYS A 442 -17.96 -12.97 4.52
C LYS A 442 -17.70 -14.14 3.51
N ASP A 443 -18.45 -15.25 3.46
CA ASP A 443 -17.94 -16.49 2.79
C ASP A 443 -18.12 -16.62 1.24
N ILE A 444 -17.42 -15.87 0.35
CA ILE A 444 -17.64 -15.75 -1.14
C ILE A 444 -18.37 -16.93 -1.77
N ASN A 445 -17.88 -18.12 -1.47
CA ASN A 445 -18.43 -19.35 -1.94
C ASN A 445 -19.05 -20.16 -0.78
N PRO A 446 -20.38 -20.41 -0.77
CA PRO A 446 -21.11 -20.85 0.43
C PRO A 446 -20.54 -22.09 1.17
N GLY A 447 -19.94 -21.85 2.33
CA GLY A 447 -19.44 -22.85 3.27
C GLY A 447 -18.03 -23.36 2.99
N THR A 448 -17.71 -24.55 3.51
CA THR A 448 -16.34 -25.03 3.80
C THR A 448 -15.35 -25.15 2.64
N MET A 449 -15.71 -24.80 1.41
CA MET A 449 -14.77 -24.69 0.28
C MET A 449 -14.11 -23.32 0.21
N GLY A 450 -14.85 -22.24 0.47
CA GLY A 450 -14.41 -20.88 0.19
C GLY A 450 -14.04 -20.65 -1.27
N SER A 451 -13.29 -19.58 -1.54
CA SER A 451 -13.07 -19.07 -2.89
C SER A 451 -11.61 -19.08 -3.38
N GLY A 452 -10.66 -19.19 -2.47
CA GLY A 452 -9.24 -18.97 -2.77
C GLY A 452 -8.91 -17.52 -3.20
N PRO A 453 -9.07 -16.52 -2.31
CA PRO A 453 -8.52 -15.16 -2.39
C PRO A 453 -7.05 -15.10 -2.77
N ILE A 454 -6.71 -14.61 -3.96
CA ILE A 454 -5.33 -14.57 -4.47
C ILE A 454 -5.00 -13.29 -5.24
N GLY A 455 -3.70 -13.02 -5.40
CA GLY A 455 -3.16 -11.94 -6.24
C GLY A 455 -2.77 -10.65 -5.53
N LEU A 456 -2.57 -10.69 -4.21
CA LEU A 456 -2.61 -9.54 -3.32
C LEU A 456 -1.41 -8.62 -3.60
N VAL A 457 -1.56 -7.53 -4.36
CA VAL A 457 -0.45 -6.63 -4.79
C VAL A 457 -0.92 -5.16 -5.03
N ASN A 458 -0.28 -4.27 -5.83
CA ASN A 458 -0.45 -2.79 -5.79
C ASN A 458 -0.97 -2.07 -7.09
N VAL A 459 -1.78 -0.97 -6.98
CA VAL A 459 -2.22 -0.01 -8.06
C VAL A 459 -2.35 1.54 -7.79
N GLY A 460 -2.23 2.18 -6.60
CA GLY A 460 -2.46 3.65 -6.35
C GLY A 460 -3.33 4.25 -5.18
N GLU A 461 -3.96 3.50 -4.25
CA GLU A 461 -4.45 3.80 -2.84
C GLU A 461 -5.58 2.84 -2.31
N THR A 462 -6.33 2.16 -3.17
CA THR A 462 -7.41 1.16 -2.92
C THR A 462 -6.97 -0.33 -2.72
N LEU A 463 -7.91 -1.30 -2.72
CA LEU A 463 -7.74 -2.77 -2.68
C LEU A 463 -8.53 -3.42 -3.87
N PHE A 464 -8.21 -4.42 -4.75
CA PHE A 464 -9.09 -4.72 -5.96
C PHE A 464 -8.95 -6.13 -6.61
N PHE A 465 -9.73 -7.16 -6.22
CA PHE A 465 -9.13 -8.52 -6.07
C PHE A 465 -9.73 -9.86 -6.59
N THR A 466 -8.93 -10.95 -6.77
CA THR A 466 -9.27 -12.23 -7.48
C THR A 466 -9.66 -13.50 -6.66
N ALA A 467 -10.84 -14.13 -6.88
CA ALA A 467 -11.17 -15.48 -6.34
C ALA A 467 -12.32 -16.22 -7.08
N TYR A 468 -12.88 -17.30 -6.51
CA TYR A 468 -13.92 -18.18 -7.11
C TYR A 468 -15.33 -18.11 -6.49
N ASP A 469 -16.42 -18.26 -7.25
CA ASP A 469 -17.68 -18.82 -6.73
C ASP A 469 -18.49 -19.57 -7.79
N ASP A 470 -19.44 -20.35 -7.28
CA ASP A 470 -20.43 -21.15 -8.00
C ASP A 470 -21.25 -20.41 -9.06
N ALA A 471 -21.49 -19.09 -8.90
CA ALA A 471 -22.25 -18.34 -9.88
C ALA A 471 -21.50 -18.19 -11.22
N ASN A 472 -20.17 -18.32 -11.25
CA ASN A 472 -19.39 -17.96 -12.45
C ASN A 472 -18.11 -18.79 -12.73
N GLY A 473 -17.16 -18.83 -11.78
CA GLY A 473 -15.75 -19.14 -12.07
C GLY A 473 -14.71 -18.35 -11.26
N LEU A 474 -13.45 -18.33 -11.73
CA LEU A 474 -12.27 -17.75 -11.03
C LEU A 474 -11.88 -16.37 -11.57
N GLU A 475 -12.34 -15.31 -10.93
CA GLU A 475 -12.62 -14.03 -11.57
C GLU A 475 -12.69 -12.90 -10.51
N LEU A 476 -12.27 -11.67 -10.86
CA LEU A 476 -12.07 -10.55 -9.91
C LEU A 476 -13.37 -9.99 -9.33
N TRP A 477 -13.25 -9.21 -8.26
CA TRP A 477 -14.33 -8.47 -7.64
C TRP A 477 -13.81 -7.24 -6.84
N LYS A 478 -14.68 -6.31 -6.40
CA LYS A 478 -14.46 -5.15 -5.48
C LYS A 478 -15.79 -4.46 -5.13
N SER A 479 -16.10 -3.95 -3.92
CA SER A 479 -15.26 -3.19 -2.98
C SER A 479 -15.78 -2.95 -1.55
N ASP A 480 -14.98 -2.98 -0.46
CA ASP A 480 -14.35 -1.90 0.35
C ASP A 480 -13.59 -2.37 1.62
N GLY A 481 -14.25 -2.79 2.71
CA GLY A 481 -13.64 -2.64 4.06
C GLY A 481 -14.63 -2.46 5.21
N THR A 482 -15.72 -1.72 5.03
CA THR A 482 -17.01 -1.96 5.69
C THR A 482 -17.62 -3.24 5.11
N ALA A 483 -18.62 -3.85 5.75
CA ALA A 483 -19.05 -5.20 5.35
C ALA A 483 -19.89 -5.32 4.04
N VAL A 484 -20.42 -4.23 3.47
CA VAL A 484 -20.85 -4.22 2.05
C VAL A 484 -19.63 -4.17 1.13
N GLY A 485 -18.44 -4.28 1.71
CA GLY A 485 -17.11 -4.24 1.14
C GLY A 485 -16.80 -5.29 0.08
N THR A 486 -17.79 -6.00 -0.40
CA THR A 486 -17.58 -7.37 -0.82
C THR A 486 -18.60 -7.76 -1.87
N LEU A 487 -18.39 -7.21 -3.07
CA LEU A 487 -19.23 -7.26 -4.28
C LEU A 487 -18.33 -7.05 -5.54
N LEU A 488 -18.79 -7.07 -6.81
CA LEU A 488 -18.00 -7.68 -7.93
C LEU A 488 -17.28 -6.84 -9.04
N VAL A 489 -16.72 -7.40 -10.18
CA VAL A 489 -15.87 -6.68 -11.21
C VAL A 489 -16.25 -6.54 -12.72
N ASN A 490 -15.95 -7.38 -13.74
CA ASN A 490 -16.14 -6.96 -15.16
C ASN A 490 -16.51 -8.05 -16.17
N ASN A 491 -17.65 -7.95 -16.86
CA ASN A 491 -18.40 -9.03 -17.53
C ASN A 491 -17.61 -9.94 -18.51
N ILE A 492 -16.77 -10.82 -17.95
CA ILE A 492 -15.73 -11.61 -18.63
C ILE A 492 -16.20 -13.02 -18.99
N GLY A 493 -16.17 -13.94 -18.02
CA GLY A 493 -16.12 -15.37 -18.30
C GLY A 493 -17.40 -15.88 -18.89
N ILE A 494 -17.28 -16.74 -19.92
CA ILE A 494 -18.36 -17.05 -20.87
C ILE A 494 -19.00 -18.43 -20.67
N ASP A 495 -18.33 -19.29 -19.91
CA ASP A 495 -18.67 -20.68 -19.56
C ASP A 495 -17.97 -21.00 -18.21
N GLU A 496 -18.37 -22.08 -17.55
CA GLU A 496 -18.33 -22.32 -16.08
C GLU A 496 -16.96 -22.22 -15.35
N GLY A 497 -15.85 -22.01 -16.05
CA GLY A 497 -14.51 -21.88 -15.46
C GLY A 497 -14.11 -20.45 -15.07
N GLY A 498 -14.70 -19.43 -15.69
CA GLY A 498 -14.31 -18.04 -15.48
C GLY A 498 -13.03 -17.62 -16.20
N SER A 499 -12.08 -16.94 -15.51
CA SER A 499 -10.90 -16.31 -16.14
C SER A 499 -9.58 -16.35 -15.32
N PHE A 500 -9.21 -17.52 -14.75
CA PHE A 500 -7.98 -17.89 -13.98
C PHE A 500 -6.68 -17.01 -14.07
N PRO A 501 -5.96 -16.72 -12.95
CA PRO A 501 -4.78 -15.81 -12.89
C PRO A 501 -3.37 -16.45 -12.72
N THR A 502 -2.30 -15.69 -13.03
CA THR A 502 -0.88 -15.91 -12.62
C THR A 502 -0.08 -14.59 -12.48
N GLU A 503 0.85 -14.51 -11.50
CA GLU A 503 1.85 -13.46 -11.14
C GLU A 503 1.52 -11.93 -11.08
N PHE A 504 2.22 -11.18 -10.20
CA PHE A 504 1.88 -9.85 -9.61
C PHE A 504 3.12 -8.97 -9.27
N VAL A 505 3.12 -7.63 -9.51
CA VAL A 505 4.03 -6.63 -8.85
C VAL A 505 3.48 -5.17 -8.78
N ASN A 506 4.15 -4.14 -9.37
CA ASN A 506 4.02 -2.69 -9.04
C ASN A 506 4.51 -1.76 -10.21
N THR A 507 4.34 -0.41 -10.23
CA THR A 507 4.78 0.62 -11.28
C THR A 507 4.44 2.17 -11.23
N GLY A 508 3.83 2.84 -10.23
CA GLY A 508 3.23 4.22 -10.29
C GLY A 508 1.84 4.52 -9.57
N SER A 509 0.68 4.44 -10.27
CA SER A 509 -0.75 4.33 -9.77
C SER A 509 -1.91 3.91 -10.84
N THR A 510 -1.96 2.68 -11.49
CA THR A 510 -2.74 2.21 -12.75
C THR A 510 -2.14 1.06 -13.72
N LEU A 511 -2.83 0.00 -14.27
CA LEU A 511 -2.30 -0.90 -15.39
C LEU A 511 -3.27 -1.58 -16.44
N PHE A 512 -2.87 -1.93 -17.68
CA PHE A 512 -3.59 -2.93 -18.54
C PHE A 512 -2.76 -4.07 -19.24
N PHE A 513 -3.19 -5.33 -19.02
CA PHE A 513 -2.43 -6.61 -18.96
C PHE A 513 -3.26 -7.93 -19.25
N MET A 514 -3.69 -8.72 -18.22
CA MET A 514 -4.04 -10.17 -18.22
C MET A 514 -5.43 -10.56 -17.69
N ALA A 515 -6.03 -11.64 -18.20
CA ALA A 515 -7.32 -12.23 -17.82
C ALA A 515 -7.26 -13.75 -18.10
N ASN A 516 -8.34 -14.42 -18.53
CA ASN A 516 -8.27 -15.75 -19.14
C ASN A 516 -9.54 -16.21 -19.88
N ASP A 517 -9.35 -17.22 -20.74
CA ASP A 517 -10.41 -17.99 -21.37
C ASP A 517 -10.53 -19.45 -20.89
N GLY A 518 -9.41 -20.12 -20.61
CA GLY A 518 -9.39 -21.52 -20.17
C GLY A 518 -9.55 -22.56 -21.28
N THR A 519 -10.24 -22.22 -22.38
CA THR A 519 -10.14 -22.96 -23.66
C THR A 519 -8.90 -22.51 -24.43
N ASN A 520 -8.68 -21.19 -24.48
CA ASN A 520 -7.66 -20.54 -25.29
C ASN A 520 -6.52 -19.90 -24.46
N GLY A 521 -6.84 -18.94 -23.59
CA GLY A 521 -5.92 -17.84 -23.27
C GLY A 521 -6.04 -17.16 -21.91
N HIS A 522 -5.41 -15.97 -21.78
CA HIS A 522 -5.04 -15.22 -20.57
C HIS A 522 -5.19 -13.66 -20.70
N GLU A 523 -6.25 -13.17 -21.36
CA GLU A 523 -6.17 -11.99 -22.27
C GLU A 523 -6.46 -10.54 -21.73
N LEU A 524 -6.73 -9.54 -22.59
CA LEU A 524 -6.54 -8.10 -22.30
C LEU A 524 -7.80 -7.21 -22.37
N TRP A 525 -7.96 -6.25 -21.44
CA TRP A 525 -8.74 -4.98 -21.57
C TRP A 525 -8.01 -3.81 -20.85
N LYS A 526 -8.48 -2.56 -20.99
CA LYS A 526 -8.51 -1.53 -19.92
C LYS A 526 -9.95 -1.27 -19.44
N SER A 527 -10.05 -0.66 -18.27
CA SER A 527 -11.09 -0.67 -17.22
C SER A 527 -10.46 0.24 -16.17
N ASN A 528 -11.12 1.13 -15.46
CA ASN A 528 -10.52 1.80 -14.27
C ASN A 528 -11.55 1.82 -13.12
N GLY A 529 -11.89 0.64 -12.59
CA GLY A 529 -12.93 0.45 -11.60
C GLY A 529 -14.38 0.62 -12.04
N THR A 530 -14.68 0.85 -13.33
CA THR A 530 -16.03 1.06 -13.89
C THR A 530 -16.08 0.66 -15.38
N PRO A 531 -17.24 0.30 -15.94
CA PRO A 531 -17.38 0.04 -17.37
C PRO A 531 -18.58 0.82 -17.94
N SER A 532 -18.60 2.15 -17.81
CA SER A 532 -19.83 2.92 -17.96
C SER A 532 -20.18 3.28 -19.41
N GLY A 533 -19.50 4.29 -19.99
CA GLY A 533 -19.71 4.74 -21.36
C GLY A 533 -18.70 4.15 -22.36
N THR A 534 -18.59 2.83 -22.40
CA THR A 534 -17.34 2.15 -22.82
C THR A 534 -17.52 1.10 -23.93
N VAL A 535 -16.60 1.03 -24.92
CA VAL A 535 -16.38 -0.12 -25.86
C VAL A 535 -15.11 0.04 -26.71
N LEU A 536 -14.44 -1.07 -27.08
CA LEU A 536 -13.72 -1.29 -28.36
C LEU A 536 -12.54 -0.32 -28.67
N VAL A 537 -11.29 -0.69 -28.28
CA VAL A 537 -10.14 0.26 -28.31
C VAL A 537 -8.78 -0.26 -28.84
N LYS A 538 -8.30 -1.50 -28.65
CA LYS A 538 -6.88 -1.91 -28.95
C LYS A 538 -6.55 -3.31 -29.54
N ASP A 539 -7.50 -4.22 -29.65
CA ASP A 539 -7.39 -5.69 -29.68
C ASP A 539 -6.32 -6.37 -30.58
N ILE A 540 -5.98 -7.67 -30.34
CA ILE A 540 -4.63 -8.17 -30.75
C ILE A 540 -4.27 -9.64 -31.13
N PHE A 541 -4.86 -10.79 -30.76
CA PHE A 541 -4.19 -12.11 -31.01
C PHE A 541 -4.98 -13.07 -31.94
N PRO A 542 -4.45 -13.48 -33.12
CA PRO A 542 -4.96 -14.62 -33.88
C PRO A 542 -4.44 -15.97 -33.36
N GLY A 543 -5.30 -16.92 -32.97
CA GLY A 543 -4.81 -18.25 -32.59
C GLY A 543 -5.82 -19.28 -32.08
N LEU A 544 -6.85 -18.88 -31.32
CA LEU A 544 -7.45 -19.74 -30.29
C LEU A 544 -6.39 -20.13 -29.23
N ALA A 545 -5.74 -19.09 -28.68
CA ALA A 545 -4.62 -19.18 -27.74
C ALA A 545 -4.37 -17.85 -26.99
N GLY A 546 -3.74 -17.90 -25.81
CA GLY A 546 -3.33 -16.71 -25.06
C GLY A 546 -2.03 -16.83 -24.27
N ASN A 547 -1.75 -15.87 -23.39
CA ASN A 547 -0.42 -15.71 -22.78
C ASN A 547 -0.32 -16.23 -21.33
N PHE A 548 -0.07 -17.54 -21.20
CA PHE A 548 -0.12 -18.34 -19.97
C PHE A 548 0.81 -17.96 -18.79
N LEU A 549 1.78 -17.05 -18.96
CA LEU A 549 2.69 -16.54 -17.90
C LEU A 549 3.33 -15.22 -18.35
N ALA A 550 3.67 -14.31 -17.43
CA ALA A 550 4.66 -13.24 -17.60
C ALA A 550 5.55 -13.01 -16.36
N GLU A 551 6.34 -11.92 -16.34
CA GLU A 551 7.32 -11.56 -15.28
C GLU A 551 7.80 -10.09 -15.29
N ILE A 552 7.30 -9.18 -14.43
CA ILE A 552 7.61 -7.73 -14.46
C ILE A 552 7.44 -6.96 -13.11
N GLU A 553 8.33 -6.00 -12.78
CA GLU A 553 8.20 -5.03 -11.64
C GLU A 553 8.11 -3.50 -11.98
N ASN A 554 8.26 -2.65 -10.94
CA ASN A 554 7.99 -1.20 -10.77
C ASN A 554 8.63 -0.25 -11.81
N VAL A 555 8.13 1.00 -11.90
CA VAL A 555 8.62 2.24 -12.57
C VAL A 555 7.66 3.44 -12.28
N SER A 556 7.23 4.26 -13.28
CA SER A 556 6.26 5.38 -13.27
C SER A 556 5.98 5.95 -14.70
N GLY A 557 4.91 5.53 -15.40
CA GLY A 557 4.56 6.05 -16.75
C GLY A 557 4.04 5.14 -17.90
N THR A 558 4.90 4.53 -18.74
CA THR A 558 4.53 3.79 -20.00
C THR A 558 5.47 2.63 -20.43
N LEU A 559 4.94 1.52 -20.93
CA LEU A 559 5.60 0.19 -20.82
C LEU A 559 6.77 -0.17 -21.77
N PHE A 560 6.46 -0.53 -23.01
CA PHE A 560 7.28 -1.19 -24.05
C PHE A 560 7.82 -2.61 -23.70
N ILE A 561 7.24 -3.65 -24.33
CA ILE A 561 6.75 -4.83 -23.58
C ILE A 561 6.51 -6.14 -24.38
N THR A 562 6.25 -7.25 -23.67
CA THR A 562 6.02 -8.67 -24.06
C THR A 562 4.79 -8.98 -24.96
N ALA A 563 4.83 -10.11 -25.69
CA ALA A 563 3.85 -11.24 -25.69
C ALA A 563 3.90 -12.14 -26.95
N SER A 564 3.24 -13.30 -26.87
CA SER A 564 3.12 -14.34 -27.90
C SER A 564 1.98 -14.08 -28.87
N ASP A 565 2.22 -14.23 -30.17
CA ASP A 565 1.20 -14.12 -31.24
C ASP A 565 1.20 -15.28 -32.26
N GLY A 566 2.22 -16.14 -32.26
CA GLY A 566 2.37 -17.23 -33.25
C GLY A 566 2.60 -16.79 -34.70
N VAL A 567 2.71 -15.48 -34.98
CA VAL A 567 2.84 -14.90 -36.34
C VAL A 567 4.14 -14.10 -36.49
N ASN A 568 4.42 -13.16 -35.58
CA ASN A 568 5.77 -12.66 -35.33
C ASN A 568 6.50 -13.45 -34.20
N GLY A 569 5.84 -14.45 -33.63
CA GLY A 569 6.38 -15.40 -32.64
C GLY A 569 5.99 -15.03 -31.21
N GLN A 570 6.95 -14.44 -30.49
CA GLN A 570 6.89 -13.95 -29.12
C GLN A 570 7.77 -12.69 -29.06
N GLU A 571 7.17 -11.50 -28.91
CA GLU A 571 7.78 -10.29 -29.49
C GLU A 571 7.52 -8.97 -28.71
N LEU A 572 7.93 -7.78 -29.22
CA LEU A 572 7.95 -6.49 -28.50
C LEU A 572 7.16 -5.31 -29.11
N TRP A 573 6.39 -4.58 -28.29
CA TRP A 573 5.50 -3.49 -28.75
C TRP A 573 5.62 -2.15 -28.03
N LYS A 574 5.03 -1.09 -28.63
CA LYS A 574 4.22 -0.11 -27.86
C LYS A 574 3.09 0.56 -28.65
N SER A 575 1.84 0.40 -28.20
CA SER A 575 0.60 1.07 -28.68
C SER A 575 -0.29 1.44 -27.50
N ASP A 576 -1.39 2.21 -27.70
CA ASP A 576 -2.13 2.77 -26.56
C ASP A 576 -3.62 3.10 -26.86
N GLY A 577 -3.91 3.76 -27.99
CA GLY A 577 -5.30 4.10 -28.37
C GLY A 577 -5.53 4.46 -29.85
N THR A 578 -5.54 5.75 -30.16
CA THR A 578 -6.02 6.38 -31.42
C THR A 578 -5.12 6.10 -32.65
N PRO A 579 -5.56 6.36 -33.91
CA PRO A 579 -4.67 6.52 -35.08
C PRO A 579 -4.47 7.99 -35.51
N SER A 580 -3.21 8.44 -35.59
CA SER A 580 -2.78 9.83 -35.79
C SER A 580 -1.32 9.95 -36.33
N GLY A 581 -0.29 9.47 -35.60
CA GLY A 581 1.12 9.49 -36.07
C GLY A 581 2.21 9.22 -35.02
N THR A 582 3.32 8.57 -35.41
CA THR A 582 4.63 8.45 -34.69
C THR A 582 5.66 7.68 -35.57
N VAL A 583 6.27 6.56 -35.09
CA VAL A 583 7.05 5.47 -35.77
C VAL A 583 8.42 5.77 -36.44
N LEU A 584 9.47 4.90 -36.43
CA LEU A 584 9.80 3.65 -35.67
C LEU A 584 11.26 3.14 -35.91
N VAL A 585 11.55 1.91 -35.43
CA VAL A 585 12.88 1.25 -35.24
C VAL A 585 13.26 0.28 -36.42
N LYS A 586 13.78 -0.95 -36.19
CA LYS A 586 14.39 -1.85 -37.23
C LYS A 586 14.53 -3.35 -36.88
N ASP A 587 14.53 -4.18 -37.94
CA ASP A 587 14.93 -5.61 -38.07
C ASP A 587 16.27 -6.04 -37.40
N ILE A 588 16.49 -7.37 -37.20
CA ILE A 588 17.83 -7.96 -36.94
C ILE A 588 18.02 -9.45 -37.33
N VAL A 589 17.01 -10.34 -37.29
CA VAL A 589 17.24 -11.82 -37.29
C VAL A 589 16.73 -12.58 -38.54
N PRO A 590 15.51 -13.14 -38.69
CA PRO A 590 14.37 -13.34 -37.76
C PRO A 590 14.18 -14.80 -37.27
N GLY A 591 13.40 -15.05 -36.20
CA GLY A 591 12.94 -16.39 -35.79
C GLY A 591 12.20 -16.55 -34.44
N ALA A 592 11.17 -17.40 -34.42
CA ALA A 592 10.22 -17.66 -33.31
C ALA A 592 10.80 -18.32 -32.01
N GLY A 593 12.07 -18.10 -31.66
CA GLY A 593 12.71 -18.64 -30.45
C GLY A 593 12.67 -17.66 -29.28
N SER A 594 11.89 -17.96 -28.24
CA SER A 594 11.49 -17.03 -27.17
C SER A 594 12.63 -16.53 -26.28
N GLY A 595 12.54 -15.26 -25.87
CA GLY A 595 13.07 -14.83 -24.58
C GLY A 595 12.09 -15.15 -23.45
N ILE A 596 12.65 -15.37 -22.26
CA ILE A 596 12.01 -15.95 -21.07
C ILE A 596 12.86 -15.51 -19.84
N PRO A 597 12.34 -15.43 -18.60
CA PRO A 597 13.14 -15.28 -17.36
C PRO A 597 12.59 -16.16 -16.19
N ARG A 598 12.69 -15.67 -14.95
CA ARG A 598 11.57 -15.59 -13.97
C ARG A 598 11.58 -14.19 -13.28
N LEU A 599 11.04 -14.03 -12.07
CA LEU A 599 10.53 -12.75 -11.51
C LEU A 599 11.55 -11.93 -10.66
N LEU A 600 11.16 -10.72 -10.26
CA LEU A 600 11.92 -9.67 -9.55
C LEU A 600 10.93 -8.59 -8.99
N THR A 601 11.39 -7.64 -8.15
CA THR A 601 10.56 -6.62 -7.45
C THR A 601 11.23 -5.22 -7.45
N GLU A 602 10.57 -4.15 -6.95
CA GLU A 602 10.96 -2.72 -7.00
C GLU A 602 12.47 -2.41 -7.15
N VAL A 603 12.98 -1.84 -8.27
CA VAL A 603 14.41 -1.44 -8.43
C VAL A 603 14.76 0.09 -8.56
N GLY A 604 13.87 1.00 -8.99
CA GLY A 604 14.15 2.44 -9.28
C GLY A 604 14.61 2.92 -10.70
N GLY A 605 13.72 2.89 -11.73
CA GLY A 605 13.79 3.64 -13.01
C GLY A 605 13.25 3.17 -14.41
N THR A 606 13.47 1.93 -14.93
CA THR A 606 13.88 1.71 -16.37
C THR A 606 13.98 0.32 -17.05
N LEU A 607 13.84 -0.85 -16.44
CA LEU A 607 14.08 -2.22 -17.02
C LEU A 607 15.54 -2.70 -17.06
N PHE A 608 15.78 -3.94 -17.55
CA PHE A 608 17.08 -4.61 -17.62
C PHE A 608 17.16 -5.83 -18.61
N PHE A 609 16.31 -5.86 -19.65
CA PHE A 609 15.68 -7.07 -20.28
C PHE A 609 16.47 -8.16 -21.06
N GLN A 610 15.86 -9.34 -21.27
CA GLN A 610 16.54 -10.63 -21.46
C GLN A 610 16.67 -11.24 -22.89
N ALA A 611 17.88 -11.40 -23.42
CA ALA A 611 18.24 -12.29 -24.55
C ALA A 611 17.94 -13.80 -24.35
N ASN A 612 18.24 -14.66 -25.34
CA ASN A 612 17.99 -16.11 -25.25
C ASN A 612 18.65 -16.99 -26.33
N ASP A 613 18.87 -18.27 -25.98
CA ASP A 613 18.98 -19.39 -26.91
C ASP A 613 18.52 -20.68 -26.22
N GLY A 614 17.52 -21.36 -26.79
CA GLY A 614 17.02 -22.66 -26.30
C GLY A 614 18.02 -23.81 -26.32
N THR A 615 19.24 -23.60 -26.83
CA THR A 615 20.38 -24.53 -26.74
C THR A 615 21.32 -24.22 -25.57
N ASN A 616 21.14 -23.09 -24.86
CA ASN A 616 22.01 -22.62 -23.77
C ASN A 616 21.27 -22.05 -22.54
N GLY A 617 20.32 -21.12 -22.71
CA GLY A 617 19.72 -20.36 -21.59
C GLY A 617 19.06 -19.02 -21.97
N HIS A 618 19.12 -18.03 -21.08
CA HIS A 618 18.45 -16.72 -21.16
C HIS A 618 19.44 -15.58 -20.78
N GLU A 619 19.53 -14.39 -21.40
CA GLU A 619 20.54 -13.38 -20.97
C GLU A 619 20.33 -11.91 -21.41
N LEU A 620 20.03 -11.00 -20.47
CA LEU A 620 20.54 -9.61 -20.36
C LEU A 620 21.07 -8.92 -21.65
N TRP A 621 20.23 -8.04 -22.20
CA TRP A 621 20.57 -6.86 -23.02
C TRP A 621 19.94 -5.61 -22.34
N LYS A 622 20.00 -4.41 -22.93
CA LYS A 622 19.51 -3.17 -22.26
C LYS A 622 19.32 -1.98 -23.20
N SER A 623 18.09 -1.71 -23.65
CA SER A 623 17.79 -0.83 -24.78
C SER A 623 17.79 0.66 -24.49
N ASP A 624 17.60 1.43 -25.56
CA ASP A 624 16.43 2.31 -25.68
C ASP A 624 15.75 2.20 -27.07
N GLY A 625 15.91 1.08 -27.81
CA GLY A 625 15.28 0.78 -29.10
C GLY A 625 16.11 1.13 -30.35
N THR A 626 17.39 0.75 -30.44
CA THR A 626 18.37 1.62 -31.13
C THR A 626 19.23 1.02 -32.27
N ALA A 627 20.09 1.86 -32.90
CA ALA A 627 20.88 1.55 -34.11
C ALA A 627 22.27 2.22 -34.30
N ALA A 628 22.72 3.23 -33.53
CA ALA A 628 24.10 3.77 -33.60
C ALA A 628 24.74 4.31 -32.27
N GLY A 629 25.59 3.55 -31.54
CA GLY A 629 26.17 3.95 -30.23
C GLY A 629 26.62 2.85 -29.23
N THR A 630 26.59 3.19 -27.93
CA THR A 630 26.54 2.39 -26.68
C THR A 630 27.25 1.02 -26.57
N VAL A 631 26.51 -0.10 -26.50
CA VAL A 631 26.88 -1.53 -26.25
C VAL A 631 27.40 -2.00 -24.87
N MET A 632 27.53 -3.34 -24.76
CA MET A 632 27.85 -4.24 -23.62
C MET A 632 29.16 -3.95 -22.85
N VAL A 633 29.50 -4.72 -21.79
CA VAL A 633 30.66 -4.47 -20.89
C VAL A 633 31.90 -5.42 -20.97
N LYS A 634 31.83 -6.74 -20.73
CA LYS A 634 33.02 -7.58 -20.43
C LYS A 634 32.80 -9.11 -20.54
N ASN A 635 33.57 -9.80 -21.39
CA ASN A 635 33.55 -11.27 -21.62
C ASN A 635 34.19 -12.11 -20.49
N ILE A 636 33.61 -13.29 -20.18
CA ILE A 636 34.12 -14.27 -19.19
C ILE A 636 33.74 -15.74 -19.50
N PHE A 637 34.25 -16.69 -18.70
CA PHE A 637 33.76 -18.08 -18.44
C PHE A 637 34.13 -19.32 -19.28
N PRO A 638 34.58 -19.32 -20.55
CA PRO A 638 34.45 -20.90 -21.70
C PRO A 638 34.65 -22.34 -21.17
N GLY A 639 33.92 -22.70 -20.10
CA GLY A 639 33.37 -24.03 -19.84
C GLY A 639 31.98 -24.19 -20.46
N PHE A 640 31.01 -24.68 -19.68
CA PHE A 640 29.56 -24.64 -19.98
C PHE A 640 28.76 -24.56 -18.66
N GLY A 641 27.64 -23.82 -18.63
CA GLY A 641 26.80 -23.62 -17.44
C GLY A 641 25.84 -22.43 -17.59
N ASN A 642 25.20 -22.04 -16.49
CA ASN A 642 24.21 -20.94 -16.41
C ASN A 642 24.49 -20.03 -15.19
N GLY A 643 23.87 -18.84 -15.15
CA GLY A 643 23.85 -17.93 -14.00
C GLY A 643 22.74 -18.30 -13.02
N ALA A 644 21.49 -18.07 -13.45
CA ALA A 644 20.25 -18.69 -12.98
C ALA A 644 19.71 -18.19 -11.60
N PRO A 645 18.65 -18.81 -11.00
CA PRO A 645 17.77 -18.18 -10.01
C PRO A 645 18.22 -18.26 -8.52
N GLN A 646 17.31 -17.83 -7.64
CA GLN A 646 17.48 -17.32 -6.28
C GLN A 646 18.47 -16.15 -6.20
N GLU A 647 18.04 -15.11 -5.50
CA GLU A 647 18.44 -13.69 -5.55
C GLU A 647 19.84 -13.26 -6.07
N LEU A 648 19.85 -12.26 -6.98
CA LEU A 648 20.28 -10.95 -6.51
C LEU A 648 19.07 -10.29 -5.84
N VAL A 649 19.36 -9.28 -5.04
CA VAL A 649 18.36 -8.36 -4.55
C VAL A 649 18.77 -6.97 -5.09
N ASP A 650 19.62 -6.23 -4.41
CA ASP A 650 19.44 -4.79 -4.29
C ASP A 650 20.81 -4.08 -4.08
N LEU A 651 20.90 -2.77 -4.39
CA LEU A 651 21.90 -1.79 -3.87
C LEU A 651 21.83 -0.41 -4.57
N GLY A 652 21.49 0.64 -3.83
CA GLY A 652 21.45 2.02 -4.35
C GLY A 652 22.74 2.47 -5.06
N GLY A 653 22.70 2.54 -6.40
CA GLY A 653 23.75 3.11 -7.25
C GLY A 653 24.96 2.20 -7.56
N VAL A 654 24.92 0.91 -7.21
CA VAL A 654 25.95 -0.10 -7.57
C VAL A 654 25.37 -1.51 -7.48
N LEU A 655 26.01 -2.57 -8.00
CA LEU A 655 25.54 -3.94 -7.77
C LEU A 655 26.67 -5.00 -7.82
N PHE A 656 26.30 -6.21 -8.23
CA PHE A 656 26.96 -7.51 -8.12
C PHE A 656 26.27 -8.49 -9.08
N PHE A 657 26.55 -9.78 -8.98
CA PHE A 657 25.69 -10.90 -9.42
C PHE A 657 26.21 -12.24 -8.88
N ARG A 658 25.37 -13.28 -8.86
CA ARG A 658 25.74 -14.67 -8.48
C ARG A 658 26.65 -15.36 -9.51
N ALA A 659 27.89 -14.86 -9.62
CA ALA A 659 28.87 -15.23 -10.64
C ALA A 659 29.51 -16.63 -10.45
N SER A 660 29.39 -17.56 -11.40
CA SER A 660 29.98 -18.91 -11.30
C SER A 660 31.43 -19.05 -11.83
N ASN A 661 32.50 -18.81 -11.04
CA ASN A 661 33.91 -18.92 -11.52
C ASN A 661 34.46 -20.35 -11.78
N GLY A 662 33.68 -21.39 -11.52
CA GLY A 662 34.10 -22.77 -11.72
C GLY A 662 34.96 -23.34 -10.58
N THR A 663 35.10 -22.66 -9.44
CA THR A 663 35.98 -23.08 -8.34
C THR A 663 35.60 -22.53 -6.96
N ASN A 664 35.56 -21.20 -6.77
CA ASN A 664 35.47 -20.57 -5.45
C ASN A 664 34.04 -20.47 -4.90
N GLY A 665 33.33 -21.60 -4.89
CA GLY A 665 32.05 -21.82 -4.22
C GLY A 665 31.08 -20.64 -4.32
N TRP A 666 30.95 -19.89 -3.23
CA TRP A 666 30.10 -18.71 -3.09
C TRP A 666 30.86 -17.54 -2.39
N GLU A 667 32.13 -17.26 -2.74
CA GLU A 667 32.96 -16.15 -2.19
C GLU A 667 32.75 -14.78 -2.89
N LEU A 668 32.94 -13.70 -2.11
CA LEU A 668 32.69 -12.31 -2.48
C LEU A 668 33.90 -11.63 -3.17
N TRP A 669 33.61 -10.51 -3.82
CA TRP A 669 34.43 -9.78 -4.78
C TRP A 669 34.51 -8.29 -4.34
N LYS A 670 34.51 -7.34 -5.29
CA LYS A 670 33.38 -6.41 -5.52
C LYS A 670 33.67 -5.55 -6.74
N SER A 671 32.74 -4.69 -7.18
CA SER A 671 32.82 -4.08 -8.52
C SER A 671 33.18 -2.60 -8.61
N ASP A 672 32.36 -1.68 -8.11
CA ASP A 672 32.14 -0.31 -8.63
C ASP A 672 31.75 -0.24 -10.12
N GLY A 673 31.07 0.82 -10.57
CA GLY A 673 30.34 0.84 -11.87
C GLY A 673 31.15 0.83 -13.19
N THR A 674 32.31 1.47 -13.40
CA THR A 674 33.19 2.26 -12.54
C THR A 674 34.65 2.05 -12.99
N THR A 675 35.62 2.27 -12.09
CA THR A 675 37.04 2.54 -12.41
C THR A 675 38.02 1.68 -11.58
N THR A 676 37.57 0.87 -10.62
CA THR A 676 38.42 0.10 -9.68
C THR A 676 37.78 -1.28 -9.40
N GLY A 677 38.19 -1.99 -8.34
CA GLY A 677 37.59 -3.25 -7.89
C GLY A 677 37.57 -4.35 -8.94
N THR A 678 36.35 -4.80 -9.26
CA THR A 678 35.96 -5.83 -10.25
C THR A 678 36.53 -7.24 -10.03
N VAL A 679 36.94 -7.62 -8.81
CA VAL A 679 37.70 -8.87 -8.54
C VAL A 679 37.40 -9.52 -7.16
N LEU A 680 37.54 -10.85 -7.11
CA LEU A 680 37.42 -11.80 -5.99
C LEU A 680 38.32 -11.47 -4.79
N VAL A 681 37.82 -11.55 -3.55
CA VAL A 681 38.40 -10.82 -2.40
C VAL A 681 39.51 -11.56 -1.63
N LYS A 682 39.22 -12.49 -0.71
CA LYS A 682 40.21 -13.09 0.23
C LYS A 682 39.75 -14.40 0.92
N ASP A 683 39.49 -15.44 0.15
CA ASP A 683 39.88 -16.85 0.40
C ASP A 683 39.75 -17.38 1.85
N ILE A 684 38.64 -18.04 2.19
CA ILE A 684 38.41 -18.62 3.55
C ILE A 684 38.04 -20.12 3.50
N PHE A 685 36.91 -20.47 2.87
CA PHE A 685 36.46 -21.87 2.67
C PHE A 685 37.45 -22.57 1.68
N PRO A 686 37.56 -23.92 1.66
CA PRO A 686 38.32 -24.61 0.59
C PRO A 686 37.77 -26.02 0.19
N GLY A 687 36.92 -26.15 -0.84
CA GLY A 687 36.25 -27.42 -1.20
C GLY A 687 35.26 -27.31 -2.38
N PHE A 688 33.99 -27.70 -2.15
CA PHE A 688 32.84 -27.43 -3.05
C PHE A 688 31.55 -27.21 -2.22
N ALA A 689 30.75 -26.16 -2.49
CA ALA A 689 29.49 -25.88 -1.77
C ALA A 689 28.49 -24.97 -2.55
N SER A 690 27.30 -24.70 -1.96
CA SER A 690 26.51 -23.49 -2.20
C SER A 690 26.10 -22.88 -0.86
N SER A 691 26.35 -21.60 -0.66
CA SER A 691 25.92 -20.98 0.59
C SER A 691 24.40 -20.85 0.61
N ASN A 692 23.77 -20.46 -0.49
CA ASN A 692 22.30 -20.45 -0.65
C ASN A 692 21.47 -19.84 0.52
N PRO A 693 21.88 -18.75 1.20
CA PRO A 693 20.87 -17.90 1.82
C PRO A 693 19.94 -17.32 0.75
N THR A 694 18.78 -16.88 1.23
CA THR A 694 17.66 -16.30 0.50
C THR A 694 17.42 -14.94 1.12
N GLU A 695 16.75 -14.90 2.27
CA GLU A 695 16.46 -13.69 3.02
C GLU A 695 16.02 -12.58 2.02
N LEU A 696 16.60 -11.39 1.81
CA LEU A 696 17.64 -10.61 2.48
C LEU A 696 17.40 -9.15 2.11
N LEU A 697 17.60 -8.20 3.03
CA LEU A 697 16.93 -6.90 2.92
C LEU A 697 17.81 -5.65 2.96
N ASP A 698 17.27 -4.59 2.36
CA ASP A 698 17.56 -3.19 2.64
C ASP A 698 17.09 -2.78 4.04
N VAL A 699 18.01 -2.31 4.89
CA VAL A 699 17.80 -2.17 6.34
C VAL A 699 18.60 -1.04 7.02
N ASN A 700 18.13 0.21 6.88
CA ASN A 700 18.63 1.43 7.55
C ASN A 700 20.18 1.54 7.62
N GLY A 701 20.82 1.38 6.46
CA GLY A 701 22.24 1.66 6.30
C GLY A 701 23.20 0.47 6.46
N THR A 702 23.01 -0.52 7.35
CA THR A 702 24.05 -1.56 7.61
C THR A 702 23.53 -2.98 7.94
N LEU A 703 23.95 -3.95 7.11
CA LEU A 703 23.63 -5.38 7.20
C LEU A 703 24.58 -6.13 8.15
N PHE A 704 24.20 -7.34 8.58
CA PHE A 704 25.12 -8.42 8.95
C PHE A 704 24.35 -9.74 9.19
N PHE A 705 24.66 -10.81 8.46
CA PHE A 705 23.73 -11.94 8.24
C PHE A 705 24.39 -13.32 8.03
N THR A 706 23.58 -14.33 7.62
CA THR A 706 23.93 -15.74 7.37
C THR A 706 25.36 -15.96 6.85
N ALA A 707 26.17 -16.63 7.68
CA ALA A 707 27.51 -17.09 7.34
C ALA A 707 27.77 -18.49 7.96
N THR A 708 29.03 -18.86 8.15
CA THR A 708 29.50 -20.02 8.91
C THR A 708 31.00 -19.80 9.21
N ASN A 709 31.53 -20.37 10.29
CA ASN A 709 32.98 -20.58 10.52
C ASN A 709 33.29 -22.09 10.50
N SER A 710 32.28 -22.94 10.76
CA SER A 710 32.18 -24.34 10.32
C SER A 710 33.31 -25.26 10.83
N VAL A 711 33.40 -25.37 12.16
CA VAL A 711 34.27 -26.34 12.86
C VAL A 711 33.52 -27.09 14.00
N GLY A 712 32.24 -26.79 14.25
CA GLY A 712 31.41 -27.47 15.24
C GLY A 712 30.32 -26.67 15.98
N ILE A 713 29.77 -25.63 15.37
CA ILE A 713 28.33 -25.27 15.39
C ILE A 713 27.94 -25.06 13.92
N LYS A 714 26.94 -24.23 13.57
CA LYS A 714 26.55 -23.94 12.18
C LYS A 714 26.58 -22.46 11.80
N GLN A 715 25.44 -21.83 11.49
CA GLN A 715 25.30 -20.71 10.54
C GLN A 715 25.74 -19.31 11.07
N GLU A 716 26.81 -19.30 11.86
CA GLU A 716 27.36 -18.20 12.64
C GLU A 716 27.91 -17.03 11.80
N LEU A 717 28.21 -15.91 12.44
CA LEU A 717 28.07 -14.59 11.82
C LEU A 717 29.21 -13.59 12.18
N TRP A 718 30.20 -13.33 11.31
CA TRP A 718 31.11 -12.18 11.47
C TRP A 718 30.40 -10.82 11.32
N LYS A 719 30.62 -9.88 12.26
CA LYS A 719 30.00 -8.54 12.27
C LYS A 719 30.95 -7.38 11.97
N SER A 720 30.38 -6.27 11.51
CA SER A 720 31.00 -4.94 11.44
C SER A 720 30.01 -3.88 11.95
N ASP A 721 30.27 -2.61 11.67
CA ASP A 721 30.00 -1.47 12.56
C ASP A 721 30.07 -0.14 11.80
N GLY A 722 29.79 -0.18 10.49
CA GLY A 722 30.30 0.79 9.52
C GLY A 722 31.82 0.68 9.30
N THR A 723 32.63 0.73 10.37
CA THR A 723 34.11 0.85 10.29
C THR A 723 34.88 -0.49 10.27
N ALA A 724 35.46 -0.93 11.38
CA ALA A 724 36.20 -2.19 11.54
C ALA A 724 36.33 -2.63 13.03
N SER A 725 35.39 -2.23 13.88
CA SER A 725 35.43 -2.37 15.34
C SER A 725 34.40 -3.32 15.97
N GLY A 726 33.36 -3.75 15.22
CA GLY A 726 32.34 -4.68 15.70
C GLY A 726 32.88 -6.10 15.94
N THR A 727 33.45 -6.69 14.89
CA THR A 727 34.69 -7.49 14.91
C THR A 727 34.77 -8.65 15.92
N LEU A 728 33.64 -9.25 16.35
CA LEU A 728 33.60 -10.24 17.45
C LEU A 728 32.68 -11.47 17.29
N LEU A 729 31.94 -11.58 16.17
CA LEU A 729 30.80 -12.51 15.93
C LEU A 729 29.50 -12.16 16.70
N VAL A 730 28.34 -12.57 16.17
CA VAL A 730 27.02 -12.51 16.84
C VAL A 730 26.16 -13.79 16.73
N LYS A 731 24.87 -13.77 16.29
CA LYS A 731 23.82 -14.64 16.86
C LYS A 731 23.47 -15.93 16.07
N ASP A 732 23.20 -16.95 16.89
CA ASP A 732 23.02 -18.42 16.83
C ASP A 732 22.78 -18.82 18.33
N ILE A 733 22.72 -20.11 18.74
CA ILE A 733 23.57 -20.66 19.85
C ILE A 733 23.92 -22.16 19.66
N ASN A 734 22.97 -23.06 19.39
CA ASN A 734 22.86 -24.29 20.19
C ASN A 734 23.46 -25.59 19.56
N PRO A 735 24.60 -26.16 20.07
CA PRO A 735 25.38 -27.20 19.36
C PRO A 735 25.07 -28.67 19.74
N GLY A 736 24.67 -29.46 18.75
CA GLY A 736 24.23 -30.86 18.82
C GLY A 736 24.49 -31.63 17.51
N TYR A 737 23.43 -32.01 16.78
CA TYR A 737 23.39 -32.40 15.34
C TYR A 737 21.94 -32.31 14.78
N ALA A 738 21.50 -31.16 14.23
CA ALA A 738 20.16 -30.92 13.64
C ALA A 738 20.17 -29.80 12.56
N LYS A 739 18.99 -29.34 12.07
CA LYS A 739 18.66 -28.04 11.30
C LYS A 739 17.49 -27.59 12.32
N SER A 740 17.41 -26.29 12.62
CA SER A 740 16.31 -25.57 13.26
C SER A 740 15.63 -24.59 12.27
N ASP A 741 14.32 -24.38 12.30
CA ASP A 741 13.61 -23.55 11.29
C ASP A 741 12.64 -22.48 11.87
N PRO A 742 13.13 -21.24 12.03
CA PRO A 742 12.36 -19.98 11.97
C PRO A 742 12.08 -19.53 10.52
N LYS A 743 11.53 -18.33 10.28
CA LYS A 743 11.66 -17.61 8.98
C LYS A 743 11.97 -16.14 9.19
N ASP A 744 11.04 -15.46 9.86
CA ASP A 744 11.12 -14.08 10.32
C ASP A 744 11.05 -13.02 9.17
N LEU A 745 11.09 -11.70 9.50
CA LEU A 745 11.34 -10.49 8.64
C LEU A 745 10.30 -9.95 7.59
N VAL A 746 9.99 -8.62 7.65
CA VAL A 746 9.47 -7.74 6.55
C VAL A 746 9.68 -6.18 6.67
N ASN A 747 9.29 -5.41 7.72
CA ASN A 747 9.88 -4.05 8.08
C ASN A 747 9.60 -3.58 9.55
N ILE A 748 10.43 -2.69 10.13
CA ILE A 748 10.08 -1.79 11.26
C ILE A 748 10.95 -0.52 11.16
N ASN A 749 10.38 0.65 11.50
CA ASN A 749 11.03 1.88 12.02
C ASN A 749 12.44 1.66 12.66
N GLY A 750 13.51 1.49 11.86
CA GLY A 750 14.88 1.23 12.34
C GLY A 750 15.11 -0.08 13.11
N THR A 751 14.22 -1.09 13.05
CA THR A 751 14.27 -2.29 13.93
C THR A 751 13.95 -3.61 13.20
N LEU A 752 14.43 -4.78 13.67
CA LEU A 752 13.99 -6.13 13.20
C LEU A 752 14.35 -7.50 14.13
N PHE A 753 13.19 -9.46 14.68
CA PHE A 753 12.89 -10.57 15.68
C PHE A 753 13.08 -11.96 15.09
N PHE A 754 12.86 -13.00 15.92
CA PHE A 754 13.07 -14.42 15.64
C PHE A 754 12.55 -15.32 16.82
N THR A 755 12.16 -16.59 16.59
CA THR A 755 11.63 -17.54 17.61
C THR A 755 12.64 -18.57 18.23
N ALA A 756 12.71 -18.70 19.58
CA ALA A 756 13.91 -19.13 20.36
C ALA A 756 13.77 -20.28 21.41
N ASP A 757 14.83 -21.04 21.71
CA ASP A 757 14.76 -22.34 22.43
C ASP A 757 16.09 -22.76 23.17
N ASP A 758 16.37 -22.25 24.39
CA ASP A 758 17.58 -22.62 25.19
C ASP A 758 17.54 -23.88 26.12
N GLY A 759 16.45 -24.20 26.85
CA GLY A 759 16.42 -25.47 27.62
C GLY A 759 15.25 -25.90 28.54
N THR A 760 14.17 -25.13 28.78
CA THR A 760 13.18 -25.39 29.88
C THR A 760 11.69 -25.59 29.51
N ASN A 761 11.01 -24.66 28.78
CA ASN A 761 9.56 -24.76 28.46
C ASN A 761 9.24 -25.34 27.06
N GLY A 762 9.05 -24.53 25.99
CA GLY A 762 9.01 -24.96 24.56
C GLY A 762 8.76 -23.84 23.54
N ARG A 763 9.78 -23.48 22.72
CA ARG A 763 9.80 -22.48 21.61
C ARG A 763 9.19 -21.08 21.90
N GLU A 764 10.05 -20.07 22.02
CA GLU A 764 9.77 -18.69 22.47
C GLU A 764 10.26 -17.61 21.47
N ILE A 765 10.85 -16.48 21.91
CA ILE A 765 11.12 -15.29 21.07
C ILE A 765 12.26 -14.40 21.61
N TRP A 766 13.00 -13.68 20.74
CA TRP A 766 13.99 -12.65 21.09
C TRP A 766 14.00 -11.43 20.13
N LYS A 767 14.82 -10.39 20.41
CA LYS A 767 15.21 -9.30 19.47
C LYS A 767 16.75 -9.22 19.29
N SER A 768 17.29 -8.23 18.53
CA SER A 768 18.69 -7.67 18.64
C SER A 768 19.14 -6.70 17.51
N ASP A 769 18.31 -5.73 17.09
CA ASP A 769 18.71 -4.42 16.48
C ASP A 769 20.13 -4.26 15.87
N GLY A 770 21.13 -3.92 16.68
CA GLY A 770 22.20 -2.98 16.33
C GLY A 770 22.84 -2.30 17.55
N THR A 771 22.50 -2.70 18.79
CA THR A 771 23.02 -2.07 20.01
C THR A 771 23.35 -3.08 21.12
N THR A 772 23.98 -2.57 22.20
CA THR A 772 24.13 -3.29 23.48
C THR A 772 22.79 -3.71 24.13
N THR A 773 21.66 -3.19 23.63
CA THR A 773 20.30 -3.40 24.15
C THR A 773 19.57 -4.56 23.46
N GLY A 774 20.25 -5.38 22.64
CA GLY A 774 19.62 -6.33 21.72
C GLY A 774 18.64 -7.37 22.32
N THR A 775 18.60 -7.64 23.64
CA THR A 775 17.59 -8.52 24.32
C THR A 775 17.47 -8.20 25.82
N VAL A 776 16.27 -8.28 26.43
CA VAL A 776 16.06 -8.17 27.90
C VAL A 776 15.08 -9.24 28.45
N MET A 777 13.96 -8.90 29.12
CA MET A 777 13.13 -9.83 29.89
C MET A 777 11.61 -9.52 29.83
N VAL A 778 10.75 -10.40 30.37
CA VAL A 778 9.50 -10.81 29.69
C VAL A 778 8.19 -10.82 30.53
N LYS A 779 7.07 -11.25 29.88
CA LYS A 779 5.69 -11.40 30.39
C LYS A 779 5.11 -12.76 29.93
N ASP A 780 4.84 -13.69 30.85
CA ASP A 780 4.38 -15.05 30.54
C ASP A 780 2.83 -15.23 30.67
N ILE A 781 2.19 -16.00 29.76
CA ILE A 781 0.71 -16.17 29.67
C ILE A 781 0.25 -17.64 29.87
N ASN A 782 0.00 -18.44 28.81
CA ASN A 782 -0.50 -19.83 28.89
C ASN A 782 0.43 -20.88 28.25
N LEU A 783 1.03 -20.53 27.10
CA LEU A 783 2.40 -20.89 26.66
C LEU A 783 2.61 -22.22 25.91
N GLY A 784 3.77 -22.32 25.23
CA GLY A 784 4.18 -23.45 24.38
C GLY A 784 5.22 -24.37 25.04
N THR A 785 5.08 -25.68 24.80
CA THR A 785 5.93 -26.75 25.37
C THR A 785 6.47 -27.74 24.33
N ASP A 786 5.76 -27.96 23.23
CA ASP A 786 6.06 -29.01 22.23
C ASP A 786 6.23 -28.43 20.81
N GLY A 787 6.39 -27.10 20.70
CA GLY A 787 6.38 -26.29 19.46
C GLY A 787 5.72 -24.92 19.70
N SER A 788 5.76 -24.00 18.73
CA SER A 788 5.00 -22.72 18.75
C SER A 788 4.94 -21.89 17.44
N ASN A 789 5.26 -22.44 16.26
CA ASN A 789 5.18 -21.71 14.96
C ASN A 789 6.14 -20.48 14.95
N PRO A 790 5.97 -19.33 14.25
CA PRO A 790 4.85 -18.73 13.48
C PRO A 790 4.69 -19.16 12.01
N GLU A 791 3.87 -18.46 11.19
CA GLU A 791 3.73 -18.50 9.70
C GLU A 791 3.57 -17.05 9.12
N GLU A 792 3.34 -16.87 7.81
CA GLU A 792 3.74 -15.67 7.01
C GLU A 792 3.15 -14.28 7.38
N LEU A 793 3.86 -13.20 6.99
CA LEU A 793 3.74 -11.84 7.56
C LEU A 793 3.82 -10.64 6.59
N ILE A 794 3.36 -9.46 7.03
CA ILE A 794 3.70 -8.09 6.53
C ILE A 794 3.72 -7.07 7.72
N ASN A 795 3.08 -5.90 7.64
CA ASN A 795 3.36 -4.67 8.40
C ASN A 795 2.13 -3.75 8.61
N VAL A 796 2.23 -2.75 9.51
CA VAL A 796 1.27 -1.63 9.68
C VAL A 796 1.98 -0.25 9.76
N ASP A 797 1.32 0.84 9.36
CA ASP A 797 1.72 2.26 9.52
C ASP A 797 2.34 2.53 10.91
N GLY A 798 3.67 2.70 10.93
CA GLY A 798 4.51 3.06 12.08
C GLY A 798 4.47 2.13 13.33
N THR A 799 3.64 1.09 13.36
CA THR A 799 3.17 0.46 14.60
C THR A 799 3.41 -1.05 14.61
N LEU A 800 3.78 -1.61 15.77
CA LEU A 800 4.24 -3.01 15.94
C LEU A 800 3.17 -3.92 16.55
N PHE A 801 3.19 -5.22 16.26
CA PHE A 801 2.09 -6.17 16.56
C PHE A 801 2.55 -7.65 16.62
N PHE A 802 1.66 -8.59 17.02
CA PHE A 802 2.00 -9.96 17.48
C PHE A 802 0.82 -10.95 17.53
N THR A 803 1.05 -12.27 17.45
CA THR A 803 0.27 -13.33 18.14
C THR A 803 1.07 -14.64 18.30
N ALA A 804 0.82 -15.47 19.33
CA ALA A 804 1.64 -16.67 19.64
C ALA A 804 0.91 -17.80 20.43
N SER A 805 1.42 -19.04 20.35
CA SER A 805 0.70 -20.27 20.73
C SER A 805 0.38 -20.43 22.21
N GLY A 806 -0.90 -20.38 22.57
CA GLY A 806 -1.38 -20.57 23.93
C GLY A 806 -2.74 -21.26 24.10
N GLY A 807 -3.44 -21.62 23.01
CA GLY A 807 -4.57 -22.57 23.04
C GLY A 807 -5.74 -22.25 23.97
N ILE A 808 -6.50 -21.16 23.73
CA ILE A 808 -7.74 -20.89 24.49
C ILE A 808 -8.99 -20.46 23.71
N SER A 809 -8.96 -20.02 22.44
CA SER A 809 -10.14 -19.29 21.91
C SER A 809 -10.09 -19.00 20.40
N GLY A 810 -9.78 -19.98 19.54
CA GLY A 810 -9.36 -19.61 18.17
C GLY A 810 -8.14 -18.71 18.29
N ARG A 811 -7.88 -17.81 17.32
CA ARG A 811 -6.92 -16.72 17.57
C ARG A 811 -7.42 -15.32 17.30
N GLU A 812 -6.94 -14.49 18.21
CA GLU A 812 -6.90 -13.05 18.20
C GLU A 812 -5.47 -12.60 17.87
N LEU A 813 -5.21 -11.30 17.90
CA LEU A 813 -3.84 -10.80 17.83
C LEU A 813 -3.67 -9.45 18.53
N TRP A 814 -2.43 -9.05 18.73
CA TRP A 814 -1.99 -8.13 19.76
C TRP A 814 -1.24 -6.93 19.10
N LYS A 815 -1.47 -5.69 19.59
CA LYS A 815 -0.87 -4.44 19.03
C LYS A 815 0.52 -4.24 19.67
N SER A 816 1.05 -3.02 19.78
CA SER A 816 2.23 -2.76 20.60
C SER A 816 2.46 -1.28 20.87
N ASP A 817 3.13 -1.02 21.99
CA ASP A 817 3.95 0.17 22.27
C ASP A 817 5.43 -0.08 21.89
N GLY A 818 5.70 -1.18 21.18
CA GLY A 818 7.02 -1.66 20.78
C GLY A 818 7.65 -2.67 21.75
N THR A 819 6.86 -3.39 22.56
CA THR A 819 7.37 -4.07 23.78
C THR A 819 6.59 -5.29 24.27
N THR A 820 7.11 -5.90 25.35
CA THR A 820 6.37 -6.84 26.20
C THR A 820 5.05 -6.27 26.76
N ALA A 821 4.94 -4.96 27.02
CA ALA A 821 3.78 -4.36 27.65
C ALA A 821 2.59 -4.21 26.70
N GLY A 822 2.72 -3.42 25.63
CA GLY A 822 1.65 -3.01 24.69
C GLY A 822 1.20 -4.08 23.71
N THR A 823 1.81 -5.24 23.78
CA THR A 823 1.40 -6.41 23.02
C THR A 823 0.29 -7.15 23.77
N VAL A 824 -0.97 -7.05 23.29
CA VAL A 824 -2.18 -7.08 24.14
C VAL A 824 -3.53 -7.63 23.60
N MET A 825 -4.39 -7.99 24.57
CA MET A 825 -5.78 -8.50 24.48
C MET A 825 -6.85 -7.53 25.06
N VAL A 826 -8.03 -7.43 24.41
CA VAL A 826 -9.29 -6.86 24.92
C VAL A 826 -10.52 -7.77 24.67
N LYS A 827 -11.05 -7.96 23.44
CA LYS A 827 -12.09 -8.96 23.08
C LYS A 827 -12.12 -9.33 21.58
N ASP A 828 -12.24 -10.62 21.28
CA ASP A 828 -12.44 -11.21 19.95
C ASP A 828 -13.94 -11.50 19.71
N ILE A 829 -14.45 -11.54 18.47
CA ILE A 829 -15.89 -11.82 18.23
C ILE A 829 -16.24 -12.65 16.97
N ASN A 830 -15.39 -13.57 16.50
CA ASN A 830 -15.81 -14.98 16.60
C ASN A 830 -15.25 -15.53 17.92
N PRO A 831 -16.04 -15.40 19.00
CA PRO A 831 -15.51 -15.33 20.35
C PRO A 831 -15.28 -16.71 20.96
N GLY A 832 -14.26 -16.80 21.81
CA GLY A 832 -14.01 -18.03 22.57
C GLY A 832 -13.56 -19.18 21.67
N LEU A 833 -13.86 -20.41 22.07
CA LEU A 833 -13.81 -21.56 21.16
C LEU A 833 -15.05 -21.58 20.25
N GLY A 834 -15.18 -20.49 19.48
CA GLY A 834 -15.95 -20.37 18.25
C GLY A 834 -15.06 -20.83 17.08
N THR A 835 -14.79 -19.97 16.09
CA THR A 835 -13.78 -20.25 15.03
C THR A 835 -13.21 -18.99 14.34
N SER A 836 -11.90 -18.85 14.16
CA SER A 836 -11.30 -17.65 13.53
C SER A 836 -9.99 -18.01 12.84
N SER A 837 -9.30 -17.10 12.11
CA SER A 837 -8.17 -17.52 11.26
C SER A 837 -7.18 -16.51 10.62
N PRO A 838 -6.75 -15.39 11.24
CA PRO A 838 -5.87 -14.32 10.68
C PRO A 838 -5.22 -14.53 9.27
N ARG A 839 -5.57 -13.71 8.25
CA ARG A 839 -5.22 -13.74 6.79
C ARG A 839 -5.91 -12.54 5.90
N GLY A 840 -5.40 -12.03 4.73
CA GLY A 840 -5.11 -10.73 3.93
C GLY A 840 -3.78 -9.85 4.00
N LEU A 841 -2.61 -10.01 3.30
CA LEU A 841 -1.35 -9.17 3.55
C LEU A 841 -1.43 -7.67 3.15
N VAL A 842 -2.61 -7.09 3.10
CA VAL A 842 -2.90 -5.92 2.26
C VAL A 842 -2.91 -4.63 3.06
N ASP A 843 -2.03 -3.72 2.64
CA ASP A 843 -1.36 -2.76 3.49
C ASP A 843 -1.45 -1.28 3.04
N ILE A 844 -2.11 -0.40 3.82
CA ILE A 844 -2.22 1.06 3.55
C ILE A 844 -2.40 1.92 4.80
N ASN A 845 -2.02 3.20 4.67
CA ASN A 845 -2.60 4.46 5.19
C ASN A 845 -3.00 4.61 6.69
N GLY A 846 -2.87 3.60 7.56
CA GLY A 846 -3.10 3.72 9.01
C GLY A 846 -4.57 3.85 9.46
N ILE A 847 -5.54 3.89 8.53
CA ILE A 847 -6.85 3.26 8.74
C ILE A 847 -6.82 1.96 7.94
N LEU A 848 -7.26 0.88 8.56
CA LEU A 848 -7.00 -0.50 8.16
C LEU A 848 -8.33 -1.13 7.70
N PHE A 849 -8.40 -1.91 6.61
CA PHE A 849 -9.68 -2.36 6.01
C PHE A 849 -9.73 -3.88 5.79
N PHE A 850 -10.45 -4.64 6.64
CA PHE A 850 -10.14 -6.06 6.89
C PHE A 850 -11.23 -6.93 7.60
N THR A 851 -10.91 -7.81 8.56
CA THR A 851 -11.36 -9.23 8.42
C THR A 851 -11.55 -10.14 9.69
N ALA A 852 -11.90 -11.45 9.55
CA ALA A 852 -11.95 -12.59 10.53
C ALA A 852 -13.24 -12.92 11.27
N SER A 853 -14.08 -13.80 10.74
CA SER A 853 -15.22 -14.48 11.40
C SER A 853 -16.02 -13.69 12.47
N ASP A 854 -17.33 -13.52 12.31
CA ASP A 854 -18.21 -13.63 13.48
C ASP A 854 -18.77 -15.05 13.61
N GLY A 855 -18.56 -15.90 12.60
CA GLY A 855 -19.19 -17.21 12.48
C GLY A 855 -20.71 -17.13 12.28
N ILE A 856 -21.22 -15.97 11.83
CA ILE A 856 -22.64 -15.70 11.58
C ILE A 856 -22.85 -15.34 10.12
N ASN A 857 -22.03 -14.43 9.60
CA ASN A 857 -22.22 -13.74 8.34
C ASN A 857 -21.26 -14.26 7.26
N GLY A 858 -21.06 -15.58 7.20
CA GLY A 858 -19.76 -16.15 6.87
C GLY A 858 -18.76 -15.51 7.84
N GLU A 859 -18.21 -14.41 7.37
CA GLU A 859 -17.60 -13.39 8.16
C GLU A 859 -17.99 -11.88 7.98
N GLU A 860 -18.68 -11.24 7.03
CA GLU A 860 -18.89 -9.72 6.96
C GLU A 860 -17.72 -8.71 7.30
N VAL A 861 -17.13 -7.95 6.33
CA VAL A 861 -15.90 -7.08 6.41
C VAL A 861 -15.83 -6.01 7.51
N TRP A 862 -14.71 -5.91 8.23
CA TRP A 862 -14.46 -4.89 9.26
C TRP A 862 -13.24 -4.01 9.00
N LYS A 863 -13.39 -2.68 9.03
CA LYS A 863 -12.27 -1.72 9.12
C LYS A 863 -11.66 -1.68 10.53
N SER A 864 -10.64 -0.84 10.78
CA SER A 864 -10.10 -0.51 12.11
C SER A 864 -9.09 0.64 12.14
N ASP A 865 -8.85 1.13 13.35
CA ASP A 865 -7.74 1.95 13.86
C ASP A 865 -6.76 1.12 14.74
N GLY A 866 -6.97 -0.19 14.82
CA GLY A 866 -6.31 -1.11 15.76
C GLY A 866 -6.80 -0.98 17.20
N THR A 867 -8.02 -0.48 17.40
CA THR A 867 -8.75 -0.52 18.68
C THR A 867 -9.92 -1.50 18.64
N SER A 868 -10.32 -2.00 19.80
CA SER A 868 -11.43 -2.94 19.93
C SER A 868 -12.78 -2.42 19.43
N SER A 869 -12.96 -1.10 19.48
CA SER A 869 -14.18 -0.39 19.10
C SER A 869 -14.15 0.12 17.67
N GLY A 870 -12.99 0.50 17.13
CA GLY A 870 -12.82 0.92 15.73
C GLY A 870 -12.73 -0.26 14.77
N THR A 871 -12.32 -1.43 15.25
CA THR A 871 -12.57 -2.70 14.59
C THR A 871 -14.08 -2.89 14.48
N VAL A 872 -14.67 -2.63 13.29
CA VAL A 872 -16.13 -2.67 13.01
C VAL A 872 -16.46 -3.06 11.59
N LYS A 873 -17.63 -3.71 11.46
CA LYS A 873 -18.37 -4.15 10.25
C LYS A 873 -18.71 -2.96 9.33
N LEU A 874 -19.81 -3.08 8.58
CA LEU A 874 -21.03 -2.35 8.99
C LEU A 874 -22.26 -2.90 8.25
N PRO A 875 -22.30 -2.97 6.90
CA PRO A 875 -23.46 -3.47 6.16
C PRO A 875 -23.22 -4.86 5.51
N ASP A 876 -24.19 -5.50 4.84
CA ASP A 876 -24.02 -6.83 4.18
C ASP A 876 -24.72 -6.83 2.78
N ILE A 877 -24.23 -7.58 1.80
CA ILE A 877 -24.69 -7.68 0.40
C ILE A 877 -24.66 -9.07 -0.24
N ALA A 878 -23.94 -10.06 0.29
CA ALA A 878 -24.12 -11.45 -0.09
C ALA A 878 -24.84 -12.15 1.07
N PRO A 879 -26.16 -11.90 1.27
CA PRO A 879 -26.60 -11.62 2.63
C PRO A 879 -26.83 -12.81 3.53
N GLY A 880 -26.33 -12.69 4.77
CA GLY A 880 -26.60 -13.59 5.89
C GLY A 880 -25.45 -14.56 6.17
N SER A 881 -25.79 -15.79 6.57
CA SER A 881 -24.85 -16.93 6.59
C SER A 881 -24.58 -17.37 5.15
N PHE A 882 -23.95 -16.45 4.43
CA PHE A 882 -23.58 -16.38 3.03
C PHE A 882 -22.40 -15.38 2.92
N SER A 883 -22.16 -14.76 1.74
CA SER A 883 -20.99 -15.18 0.98
C SER A 883 -20.23 -14.08 0.19
N SER A 884 -19.25 -13.36 0.78
CA SER A 884 -18.29 -12.43 0.09
C SER A 884 -17.15 -11.74 0.94
N ASN A 885 -15.85 -12.01 0.73
CA ASN A 885 -14.69 -11.70 1.62
C ASN A 885 -13.52 -10.85 1.02
N ALA A 886 -12.42 -10.68 1.78
CA ALA A 886 -11.22 -9.91 1.42
C ALA A 886 -10.14 -10.69 0.63
N HIS A 887 -9.18 -9.97 -0.01
CA HIS A 887 -7.90 -10.25 -0.70
C HIS A 887 -7.19 -8.88 -1.05
N GLU A 888 -6.74 -8.58 -2.29
CA GLU A 888 -5.62 -7.68 -2.74
C GLU A 888 -5.55 -6.20 -2.29
N LEU A 889 -4.35 -5.61 -2.34
CA LEU A 889 -4.07 -4.19 -2.07
C LEU A 889 -4.04 -3.36 -3.36
N THR A 890 -4.89 -3.66 -4.33
CA THR A 890 -4.82 -3.10 -5.68
C THR A 890 -5.71 -1.84 -5.83
N GLN A 891 -5.13 -0.72 -6.29
CA GLN A 891 -5.10 0.56 -5.52
C GLN A 891 -5.47 1.82 -6.42
N VAL A 892 -6.30 2.84 -6.05
CA VAL A 892 -6.33 4.22 -6.66
C VAL A 892 -7.09 5.32 -5.87
N GLY A 893 -6.42 6.41 -5.45
CA GLY A 893 -7.00 7.61 -4.79
C GLY A 893 -7.77 7.37 -3.46
N ASN A 894 -8.54 8.38 -2.98
CA ASN A 894 -9.47 8.27 -1.82
C ASN A 894 -10.70 7.36 -2.10
N THR A 895 -10.62 6.54 -3.14
CA THR A 895 -11.61 5.51 -3.40
C THR A 895 -11.21 4.28 -2.60
N LEU A 896 -12.18 3.51 -2.17
CA LEU A 896 -11.88 2.14 -1.82
C LEU A 896 -12.43 1.24 -2.92
N PHE A 897 -11.68 0.21 -3.18
CA PHE A 897 -12.01 -0.98 -3.94
C PHE A 897 -11.83 -2.17 -2.93
N PHE A 898 -12.06 -3.46 -3.24
CA PHE A 898 -11.80 -4.66 -2.39
C PHE A 898 -12.16 -5.97 -3.14
N SER A 899 -12.91 -6.89 -2.50
CA SER A 899 -13.70 -8.07 -2.94
C SER A 899 -15.15 -7.77 -3.25
N ALA A 900 -16.06 -8.69 -3.57
CA ALA A 900 -16.13 -10.16 -3.59
C ALA A 900 -17.45 -10.56 -4.32
N ASN A 901 -18.20 -11.58 -3.90
CA ASN A 901 -19.50 -12.01 -4.50
C ASN A 901 -20.72 -11.20 -3.99
N ASP A 902 -21.90 -11.36 -4.58
CA ASP A 902 -23.18 -10.78 -4.12
C ASP A 902 -24.36 -11.76 -4.23
N GLY A 903 -24.22 -12.89 -4.94
CA GLY A 903 -25.31 -13.83 -5.24
C GLY A 903 -26.46 -13.25 -6.09
N LEU A 904 -26.28 -12.07 -6.71
CA LEU A 904 -27.32 -11.29 -7.39
C LEU A 904 -26.90 -10.80 -8.79
N THR A 905 -25.63 -10.47 -9.00
CA THR A 905 -24.98 -10.29 -10.31
C THR A 905 -23.80 -11.23 -10.53
N GLY A 906 -23.30 -11.87 -9.46
CA GLY A 906 -22.34 -12.96 -9.44
C GLY A 906 -20.94 -12.54 -9.90
N ARG A 907 -20.81 -11.79 -11.01
CA ARG A 907 -19.67 -10.89 -11.20
C ARG A 907 -19.85 -9.70 -12.14
N GLU A 908 -19.79 -8.49 -11.57
CA GLU A 908 -19.51 -7.20 -12.21
C GLU A 908 -19.44 -5.99 -11.24
N LEU A 909 -19.01 -4.81 -11.72
CA LEU A 909 -18.20 -3.78 -11.03
C LEU A 909 -18.86 -3.13 -9.84
N TRP A 910 -18.31 -3.16 -8.62
CA TRP A 910 -18.63 -2.25 -7.49
C TRP A 910 -17.36 -1.48 -6.98
N ALA A 911 -17.50 -0.47 -6.11
CA ALA A 911 -16.45 0.43 -5.56
C ALA A 911 -16.94 1.07 -4.23
N PHE A 912 -16.17 1.97 -3.62
CA PHE A 912 -16.47 2.69 -2.39
C PHE A 912 -15.64 3.98 -2.23
N SER A 913 -15.65 4.62 -1.06
CA SER A 913 -14.96 5.87 -0.74
C SER A 913 -14.29 5.79 0.63
N LEU A 914 -12.97 6.04 0.70
CA LEU A 914 -12.18 6.05 1.94
C LEU A 914 -12.50 7.29 2.83
N PRO A 915 -12.10 7.28 4.12
CA PRO A 915 -12.20 8.45 4.99
C PRO A 915 -11.32 9.60 4.48
N LYS A 916 -11.98 10.67 4.04
CA LYS A 916 -11.39 12.01 3.84
C LYS A 916 -10.96 12.58 5.19
N TYR A 917 -9.75 12.26 5.65
CA TYR A 917 -9.17 12.93 6.83
C TYR A 917 -8.82 14.36 6.45
N GLN A 918 -9.61 15.33 6.92
CA GLN A 918 -9.50 16.71 6.46
C GLN A 918 -8.38 17.47 7.16
N VAL A 919 -7.41 17.92 6.37
CA VAL A 919 -6.36 18.82 6.81
C VAL A 919 -6.81 20.26 6.54
N LEU A 920 -7.08 20.99 7.62
CA LEU A 920 -7.61 22.35 7.54
C LEU A 920 -6.61 23.28 6.81
N ASN A 921 -7.08 23.92 5.74
CA ASN A 921 -6.28 24.80 4.89
C ASN A 921 -5.13 24.12 4.13
N ASP A 922 -5.11 22.81 3.90
CA ASP A 922 -4.25 22.24 2.85
C ASP A 922 -4.71 22.81 1.50
N PHE A 923 -3.88 23.60 0.80
CA PHE A 923 -4.26 24.23 -0.47
C PHE A 923 -3.65 23.56 -1.71
N ASP A 924 -2.69 22.65 -1.58
CA ASP A 924 -2.07 21.97 -2.73
C ASP A 924 -2.00 20.43 -2.65
N GLY A 925 -2.70 19.85 -1.68
CA GLY A 925 -3.00 18.43 -1.57
C GLY A 925 -1.83 17.59 -1.04
N ASP A 926 -1.00 18.17 -0.18
CA ASP A 926 0.18 17.50 0.40
C ASP A 926 -0.06 16.88 1.80
N ASP A 927 -1.30 16.94 2.29
CA ASP A 927 -1.75 16.49 3.61
C ASP A 927 -1.10 17.26 4.80
N ASP A 928 -0.45 18.41 4.56
CA ASP A 928 -0.06 19.40 5.58
C ASP A 928 -0.92 20.70 5.46
N SER A 929 -1.09 21.41 6.57
CA SER A 929 -1.86 22.66 6.66
C SER A 929 -1.04 23.87 6.19
N ASP A 930 -1.58 24.59 5.20
CA ASP A 930 -1.05 25.88 4.77
C ASP A 930 -1.61 27.06 5.60
N VAL A 931 -1.11 28.28 5.33
CA VAL A 931 -1.65 29.51 5.93
C VAL A 931 -2.36 30.39 4.91
N LEU A 932 -3.67 30.60 5.11
CA LEU A 932 -4.43 31.60 4.37
C LEU A 932 -4.15 33.01 4.90
N ALA A 933 -3.38 33.81 4.15
CA ALA A 933 -3.12 35.22 4.46
C ALA A 933 -4.05 36.14 3.66
N VAL A 934 -4.68 37.08 4.37
CA VAL A 934 -5.72 37.99 3.85
C VAL A 934 -5.24 39.43 3.98
N HIS A 935 -5.20 40.17 2.87
CA HIS A 935 -4.90 41.60 2.88
C HIS A 935 -6.17 42.44 3.00
N SER A 936 -6.08 43.60 3.65
CA SER A 936 -7.14 44.60 3.82
C SER A 936 -7.70 45.19 2.51
N SER A 937 -7.01 45.01 1.39
CA SER A 937 -7.55 45.31 0.04
C SER A 937 -8.37 44.17 -0.55
N GLY A 938 -8.40 43.00 0.08
CA GLY A 938 -9.08 41.78 -0.38
C GLY A 938 -8.21 40.78 -1.16
N VAL A 939 -6.90 40.97 -1.23
CA VAL A 939 -6.00 39.96 -1.81
C VAL A 939 -5.92 38.77 -0.85
N LEU A 940 -6.19 37.57 -1.35
CA LEU A 940 -6.03 36.30 -0.63
C LEU A 940 -4.81 35.58 -1.20
N VAL A 941 -3.93 35.09 -0.33
CA VAL A 941 -2.80 34.23 -0.70
C VAL A 941 -2.73 33.02 0.22
N SER A 942 -2.42 31.86 -0.34
CA SER A 942 -1.84 30.74 0.39
C SER A 942 -0.37 31.04 0.68
N VAL A 943 0.14 30.43 1.75
CA VAL A 943 1.54 30.53 2.17
C VAL A 943 1.98 29.10 2.40
N ARG A 944 2.73 28.54 1.43
CA ARG A 944 3.01 27.11 1.48
C ARG A 944 3.99 26.75 2.59
N LEU A 945 3.64 25.75 3.39
CA LEU A 945 4.51 25.16 4.39
C LEU A 945 4.90 23.74 3.98
N GLU A 946 6.16 23.37 4.15
CA GLU A 946 6.56 21.95 4.16
C GLU A 946 7.32 21.72 5.46
N ASN A 947 6.91 20.75 6.28
CA ASN A 947 7.60 20.43 7.54
C ASN A 947 7.84 21.68 8.43
N SER A 948 6.81 22.51 8.61
CA SER A 948 6.81 23.78 9.37
C SER A 948 7.66 24.91 8.78
N VAL A 949 8.24 24.71 7.59
CA VAL A 949 9.11 25.70 6.93
C VAL A 949 8.36 26.36 5.77
N PHE A 950 8.34 27.69 5.77
CA PHE A 950 7.84 28.50 4.66
C PHE A 950 8.59 28.19 3.35
N GLN A 951 7.83 27.92 2.29
CA GLN A 951 8.34 27.69 0.93
C GLN A 951 8.11 28.90 0.03
N ASP A 952 6.85 29.19 -0.31
CA ASP A 952 6.50 30.33 -1.16
C ASP A 952 5.09 30.92 -0.90
N PHE A 953 4.59 31.72 -1.85
CA PHE A 953 3.27 32.36 -1.79
C PHE A 953 2.47 32.06 -3.06
N GLY A 954 1.28 31.51 -2.89
CA GLY A 954 0.29 31.36 -3.95
C GLY A 954 -0.70 32.51 -3.98
N PHE A 955 -0.88 33.19 -5.12
CA PHE A 955 -2.02 34.10 -5.28
C PHE A 955 -3.27 33.29 -5.57
N LEU A 956 -4.26 33.32 -4.67
CA LEU A 956 -5.55 32.67 -4.87
C LEU A 956 -6.49 33.59 -5.66
N LEU A 957 -6.96 34.67 -5.03
CA LEU A 957 -7.92 35.60 -5.63
C LEU A 957 -7.98 36.99 -4.97
N GLN A 958 -8.82 37.86 -5.52
CA GLN A 958 -9.11 39.20 -5.02
C GLN A 958 -10.60 39.28 -4.62
N ALA A 959 -10.91 39.06 -3.34
CA ALA A 959 -12.25 39.19 -2.77
C ALA A 959 -12.50 40.66 -2.37
N ASP A 960 -13.21 41.44 -3.18
CA ASP A 960 -13.39 42.89 -2.96
C ASP A 960 -14.17 43.20 -1.65
N PRO A 961 -13.49 43.70 -0.60
CA PRO A 961 -14.15 43.99 0.68
C PRO A 961 -14.97 45.29 0.61
N ALA A 962 -14.70 46.17 -0.36
CA ALA A 962 -15.51 47.35 -0.61
C ALA A 962 -16.84 47.01 -1.30
N ALA A 963 -16.91 45.85 -1.98
CA ALA A 963 -18.15 45.21 -2.42
C ALA A 963 -18.80 44.32 -1.34
N GLY A 964 -18.20 44.22 -0.16
CA GLY A 964 -18.74 43.51 1.01
C GLY A 964 -18.23 42.08 1.21
N TRP A 965 -17.36 41.56 0.35
CA TRP A 965 -16.89 40.17 0.42
C TRP A 965 -15.77 39.95 1.45
N THR A 966 -15.88 38.88 2.23
CA THR A 966 -14.87 38.42 3.20
C THR A 966 -14.76 36.89 3.17
N VAL A 967 -13.63 36.33 3.60
CA VAL A 967 -13.52 34.89 3.90
C VAL A 967 -14.44 34.55 5.08
N ASN A 968 -15.05 33.36 5.06
CA ASN A 968 -15.92 32.86 6.11
C ASN A 968 -15.47 31.51 6.68
N ALA A 969 -15.13 30.56 5.81
CA ALA A 969 -14.59 29.24 6.13
C ALA A 969 -13.74 28.72 4.95
N THR A 970 -13.08 27.59 5.19
CA THR A 970 -12.24 26.83 4.25
C THR A 970 -12.56 25.35 4.44
N GLY A 971 -12.57 24.59 3.35
CA GLY A 971 -12.95 23.17 3.33
C GLY A 971 -13.01 22.69 1.88
N ASP A 972 -12.88 21.40 1.62
CA ASP A 972 -12.91 20.84 0.27
C ASP A 972 -14.37 20.57 -0.14
N PHE A 973 -14.91 21.42 -1.03
CA PHE A 973 -16.29 21.34 -1.51
C PHE A 973 -16.43 20.51 -2.80
N ASN A 974 -15.37 19.83 -3.27
CA ASN A 974 -15.38 19.14 -4.56
C ASN A 974 -14.69 17.76 -4.61
N ASN A 975 -14.16 17.29 -3.48
CA ASN A 975 -13.49 16.00 -3.26
C ASN A 975 -12.21 15.84 -4.11
N ASP A 976 -11.41 16.90 -4.20
CA ASP A 976 -10.09 16.89 -4.86
C ASP A 976 -8.90 17.00 -3.87
N LYS A 977 -9.17 16.95 -2.56
CA LYS A 977 -8.26 17.17 -1.43
C LYS A 977 -7.77 18.61 -1.24
N ASN A 978 -8.03 19.54 -2.16
CA ASN A 978 -7.64 20.93 -1.98
C ASN A 978 -8.69 21.69 -1.14
N SER A 979 -8.25 22.51 -0.20
CA SER A 979 -9.12 23.41 0.57
C SER A 979 -9.68 24.51 -0.32
N ASP A 980 -10.98 24.48 -0.56
CA ASP A 980 -11.70 25.54 -1.24
C ASP A 980 -12.05 26.70 -0.28
N LEU A 981 -12.57 27.80 -0.83
CA LEU A 981 -12.93 29.00 -0.05
C LEU A 981 -14.45 29.22 0.02
N LEU A 982 -15.01 29.28 1.23
CA LEU A 982 -16.35 29.83 1.46
C LEU A 982 -16.25 31.32 1.77
N LEU A 983 -16.79 32.16 0.88
CA LEU A 983 -16.76 33.61 1.00
C LEU A 983 -18.17 34.17 1.24
N TYR A 984 -18.27 35.16 2.12
CA TYR A 984 -19.52 35.80 2.55
C TYR A 984 -19.60 37.26 2.12
N ASN A 985 -20.76 37.70 1.63
CA ASN A 985 -21.04 39.11 1.38
C ASN A 985 -21.82 39.76 2.53
N THR A 986 -21.12 40.56 3.32
CA THR A 986 -21.64 41.33 4.47
C THR A 986 -22.75 42.34 4.13
N THR A 987 -22.98 42.65 2.85
CA THR A 987 -23.99 43.62 2.38
C THR A 987 -25.23 42.95 1.77
N THR A 988 -25.07 41.87 1.01
CA THR A 988 -26.17 41.17 0.34
C THR A 988 -26.67 39.93 1.10
N GLY A 989 -25.84 39.36 1.98
CA GLY A 989 -26.13 38.09 2.65
C GLY A 989 -25.77 36.84 1.82
N GLU A 990 -25.15 37.02 0.66
CA GLU A 990 -24.78 35.94 -0.26
C GLU A 990 -23.55 35.17 0.24
N TYR A 991 -23.56 33.85 0.05
CA TYR A 991 -22.44 32.96 0.27
C TYR A 991 -22.03 32.36 -1.07
N ARG A 992 -20.73 32.29 -1.32
CA ARG A 992 -20.14 31.71 -2.54
C ARG A 992 -19.02 30.75 -2.20
N THR A 993 -18.98 29.63 -2.88
CA THR A 993 -17.84 28.72 -2.94
C THR A 993 -16.89 29.22 -4.03
N VAL A 994 -15.60 29.08 -3.79
CA VAL A 994 -14.57 29.23 -4.82
C VAL A 994 -13.74 27.96 -4.83
N LEU A 995 -13.88 27.19 -5.90
CA LEU A 995 -13.16 25.94 -6.08
C LEU A 995 -11.72 26.20 -6.53
N LEU A 996 -10.75 25.50 -5.96
CA LEU A 996 -9.32 25.66 -6.18
C LEU A 996 -8.66 24.36 -6.67
N ASP A 997 -7.66 24.50 -7.53
CA ASP A 997 -6.70 23.45 -7.93
C ASP A 997 -5.31 24.03 -7.66
N GLY A 998 -4.75 23.71 -6.49
CA GLY A 998 -3.65 24.47 -5.93
C GLY A 998 -4.01 25.97 -5.81
N ASN A 999 -3.19 26.79 -6.45
CA ASN A 999 -3.38 28.24 -6.53
C ASN A 999 -4.33 28.71 -7.67
N SER A 1000 -5.04 27.79 -8.34
CA SER A 1000 -5.84 28.07 -9.53
C SER A 1000 -7.34 28.05 -9.22
N VAL A 1001 -8.05 29.16 -9.46
CA VAL A 1001 -9.52 29.17 -9.33
C VAL A 1001 -10.17 28.37 -10.46
N LEU A 1002 -10.78 27.24 -10.11
CA LEU A 1002 -11.60 26.40 -10.99
C LEU A 1002 -13.00 26.99 -11.19
N SER A 1003 -13.66 27.45 -10.12
CA SER A 1003 -15.00 28.07 -10.18
C SER A 1003 -15.22 29.10 -9.07
N ASP A 1004 -16.20 30.00 -9.25
CA ASP A 1004 -16.62 31.03 -8.26
C ASP A 1004 -18.14 31.14 -8.36
N THR A 1005 -18.87 30.53 -7.43
CA THR A 1005 -20.31 30.26 -7.54
C THR A 1005 -21.07 30.67 -6.28
N VAL A 1006 -22.09 31.52 -6.42
CA VAL A 1006 -23.02 31.83 -5.32
C VAL A 1006 -23.90 30.61 -5.04
N VAL A 1007 -23.78 30.05 -3.83
CA VAL A 1007 -24.48 28.83 -3.40
C VAL A 1007 -25.80 29.13 -2.69
N PHE A 1008 -25.81 30.07 -1.74
CA PHE A 1008 -27.04 30.44 -1.02
C PHE A 1008 -27.01 31.90 -0.52
N THR A 1009 -28.10 32.33 0.11
CA THR A 1009 -28.24 33.68 0.68
C THR A 1009 -28.97 33.60 2.02
N ILE A 1010 -28.38 34.14 3.08
CA ILE A 1010 -29.01 34.32 4.38
C ILE A 1010 -29.35 35.81 4.54
N ASP A 1011 -30.58 36.14 4.92
CA ASP A 1011 -30.91 37.54 5.30
C ASP A 1011 -30.12 37.90 6.58
N PRO A 1012 -29.18 38.87 6.53
CA PRO A 1012 -28.30 39.18 7.67
C PRO A 1012 -29.03 39.65 8.92
N VAL A 1013 -30.33 40.01 8.83
CA VAL A 1013 -31.15 40.48 9.94
C VAL A 1013 -31.75 39.32 10.75
N ILE A 1014 -31.78 38.10 10.23
CA ILE A 1014 -32.34 36.93 10.95
C ILE A 1014 -31.38 36.47 12.08
N GLY A 1015 -30.12 36.90 12.07
CA GLY A 1015 -29.14 36.61 13.13
C GLY A 1015 -28.59 35.18 13.10
N VAL A 1016 -28.64 34.56 11.93
CA VAL A 1016 -28.16 33.20 11.61
C VAL A 1016 -26.82 33.33 10.91
N GLU A 1017 -25.90 32.40 11.15
CA GLU A 1017 -24.57 32.36 10.51
C GLU A 1017 -24.13 30.93 10.21
N PRO A 1018 -23.38 30.67 9.13
CA PRO A 1018 -22.57 29.48 9.01
C PRO A 1018 -21.53 29.45 10.13
N ARG A 1019 -21.41 28.28 10.74
CA ARG A 1019 -20.65 28.09 11.98
C ARG A 1019 -19.48 27.13 11.84
N GLY A 1020 -19.47 26.34 10.77
CA GLY A 1020 -18.39 25.47 10.31
C GLY A 1020 -18.73 24.85 8.96
N VAL A 1021 -17.88 23.91 8.55
CA VAL A 1021 -17.99 23.06 7.36
C VAL A 1021 -17.62 21.61 7.73
N GLY A 1022 -17.51 20.73 6.73
CA GLY A 1022 -17.04 19.35 6.88
C GLY A 1022 -17.96 18.34 6.19
N ASP A 1023 -17.47 17.12 6.00
CA ASP A 1023 -18.22 16.02 5.40
C ASP A 1023 -19.20 15.43 6.44
N PHE A 1024 -20.45 15.91 6.45
CA PHE A 1024 -21.43 15.53 7.48
C PHE A 1024 -22.19 14.25 7.14
N ASP A 1025 -22.25 13.82 5.87
CA ASP A 1025 -22.96 12.61 5.46
C ASP A 1025 -22.08 11.46 4.95
N GLY A 1026 -20.80 11.71 4.69
CA GLY A 1026 -19.77 10.73 4.32
C GLY A 1026 -19.60 10.54 2.81
N ASP A 1027 -19.93 11.53 1.98
CA ASP A 1027 -19.78 11.46 0.51
C ASP A 1027 -18.43 12.01 -0.02
N GLY A 1028 -17.69 12.73 0.83
CA GLY A 1028 -16.39 13.31 0.54
C GLY A 1028 -16.42 14.76 0.04
N GLU A 1029 -17.58 15.41 -0.10
CA GLU A 1029 -17.68 16.87 -0.25
C GLU A 1029 -18.06 17.53 1.09
N ASP A 1030 -17.68 18.79 1.30
CA ASP A 1030 -18.01 19.49 2.54
C ASP A 1030 -19.40 20.15 2.52
N GLU A 1031 -20.23 19.82 3.48
CA GLU A 1031 -21.44 20.56 3.83
C GLU A 1031 -21.10 21.86 4.59
N ILE A 1032 -22.07 22.77 4.63
CA ILE A 1032 -21.97 24.01 5.41
C ILE A 1032 -23.03 24.00 6.51
N ILE A 1033 -22.61 24.00 7.78
CA ILE A 1033 -23.52 24.03 8.93
C ILE A 1033 -23.96 25.46 9.27
N ILE A 1034 -25.27 25.71 9.18
CA ILE A 1034 -25.92 26.97 9.50
C ILE A 1034 -26.50 26.91 10.93
N TYR A 1035 -26.11 27.86 11.78
CA TYR A 1035 -26.49 27.94 13.19
C TYR A 1035 -27.21 29.25 13.53
N HIS A 1036 -28.26 29.17 14.36
CA HIS A 1036 -28.92 30.34 14.95
C HIS A 1036 -28.79 30.33 16.49
N PRO A 1037 -27.79 31.03 17.06
CA PRO A 1037 -27.50 31.00 18.50
C PRO A 1037 -28.69 31.32 19.43
N PRO A 1038 -29.58 32.29 19.13
CA PRO A 1038 -30.71 32.62 20.01
C PRO A 1038 -31.80 31.54 20.15
N SER A 1039 -31.92 30.61 19.19
CA SER A 1039 -32.91 29.52 19.26
C SER A 1039 -32.32 28.13 19.28
N GLY A 1040 -31.00 27.97 19.16
CA GLY A 1040 -30.36 26.66 19.08
C GLY A 1040 -30.66 25.88 17.79
N PHE A 1041 -31.15 26.55 16.72
CA PHE A 1041 -31.45 25.90 15.44
C PHE A 1041 -30.18 25.59 14.66
N ILE A 1042 -30.14 24.40 14.06
CA ILE A 1042 -29.08 23.91 13.18
C ILE A 1042 -29.71 23.40 11.87
N GLY A 1043 -29.06 23.67 10.74
CA GLY A 1043 -29.35 23.02 9.46
C GLY A 1043 -28.09 22.89 8.61
N LEU A 1044 -28.08 21.92 7.70
CA LEU A 1044 -26.98 21.67 6.77
C LEU A 1044 -27.35 22.14 5.36
N VAL A 1045 -26.40 22.81 4.70
CA VAL A 1045 -26.43 23.06 3.26
C VAL A 1045 -25.58 22.00 2.59
N TYR A 1046 -26.22 21.15 1.80
CA TYR A 1046 -25.59 20.15 0.95
C TYR A 1046 -25.09 20.77 -0.33
N LEU A 1047 -23.85 20.43 -0.69
CA LEU A 1047 -23.25 20.80 -1.96
C LEU A 1047 -23.28 19.62 -2.95
N ALA A 1048 -22.77 19.89 -4.14
CA ALA A 1048 -22.55 18.96 -5.24
C ALA A 1048 -21.54 19.63 -6.17
N SER A 1049 -20.28 19.22 -6.07
CA SER A 1049 -19.06 19.79 -6.65
C SER A 1049 -19.05 21.31 -6.53
N GLY A 1050 -19.10 21.79 -5.29
CA GLY A 1050 -19.12 23.22 -4.92
C GLY A 1050 -20.44 23.94 -5.18
N THR A 1051 -21.47 23.29 -5.73
CA THR A 1051 -22.75 23.95 -6.06
C THR A 1051 -23.88 23.56 -5.11
N PHE A 1052 -24.83 24.46 -4.83
CA PHE A 1052 -25.95 24.15 -3.93
C PHE A 1052 -26.80 22.99 -4.45
N SER A 1053 -26.85 21.91 -3.66
CA SER A 1053 -27.66 20.72 -3.92
C SER A 1053 -28.98 20.77 -3.16
N SER A 1054 -28.93 20.84 -1.83
CA SER A 1054 -30.12 20.86 -0.98
C SER A 1054 -29.89 21.52 0.39
N PHE A 1055 -30.95 21.63 1.18
CA PHE A 1055 -30.89 22.14 2.56
C PHE A 1055 -31.81 21.32 3.45
N GLU A 1056 -31.29 20.86 4.59
CA GLU A 1056 -32.04 20.09 5.57
C GLU A 1056 -31.88 20.67 6.99
N GLU A 1057 -32.97 20.65 7.77
CA GLU A 1057 -32.96 21.02 9.19
C GLU A 1057 -32.48 19.82 10.01
N ALA A 1058 -31.51 20.03 10.90
CA ALA A 1058 -30.97 18.95 11.73
C ALA A 1058 -32.04 18.39 12.66
N THR A 1059 -32.30 17.09 12.56
CA THR A 1059 -33.32 16.41 13.34
C THR A 1059 -32.85 16.15 14.77
N THR A 1060 -33.79 15.93 15.70
CA THR A 1060 -33.55 15.71 17.14
C THR A 1060 -33.01 16.92 17.93
N ILE A 1061 -32.17 17.79 17.35
CA ILE A 1061 -31.46 18.85 18.10
C ILE A 1061 -32.37 20.03 18.47
N ASP A 1062 -32.40 20.35 19.78
CA ASP A 1062 -32.69 21.71 20.29
C ASP A 1062 -31.60 22.05 21.34
N ILE A 1063 -30.53 22.72 20.91
CA ILE A 1063 -29.42 23.16 21.78
C ILE A 1063 -29.70 24.48 22.52
N ALA A 1064 -30.96 24.80 22.82
CA ALA A 1064 -31.27 25.87 23.77
C ALA A 1064 -30.78 25.52 25.21
N ASN A 1065 -31.41 26.07 26.24
CA ASN A 1065 -31.08 25.76 27.65
C ASN A 1065 -29.62 26.11 28.06
N ASN A 1066 -29.03 27.10 27.37
CA ASN A 1066 -27.66 27.63 27.52
C ASN A 1066 -26.53 26.81 26.86
N TRP A 1067 -26.83 25.79 26.05
CA TRP A 1067 -25.82 25.15 25.19
C TRP A 1067 -25.53 26.00 23.93
N THR A 1068 -24.36 25.82 23.33
CA THR A 1068 -23.97 26.43 22.05
C THR A 1068 -23.07 25.47 21.28
N LEU A 1069 -23.20 25.49 19.95
CA LEU A 1069 -22.20 24.92 19.04
C LEU A 1069 -20.87 25.66 19.24
N LYS A 1070 -19.77 24.90 19.33
CA LYS A 1070 -18.41 25.39 19.52
C LYS A 1070 -17.54 25.19 18.30
N ASN A 1071 -17.40 23.94 17.86
CA ASN A 1071 -16.65 23.53 16.68
C ASN A 1071 -17.26 22.26 16.09
N THR A 1072 -16.77 21.90 14.92
CA THR A 1072 -16.93 20.62 14.23
C THR A 1072 -15.72 19.70 14.52
N GLY A 1073 -15.76 18.46 14.07
CA GLY A 1073 -14.58 17.57 14.05
C GLY A 1073 -14.95 16.10 13.93
N HIS A 1074 -14.05 15.28 13.40
CA HIS A 1074 -14.21 13.83 13.33
C HIS A 1074 -13.95 13.22 14.71
N PHE A 1075 -14.95 13.19 15.60
CA PHE A 1075 -14.77 12.68 16.97
C PHE A 1075 -14.83 11.15 17.06
N ASN A 1076 -15.34 10.48 16.03
CA ASN A 1076 -15.42 9.03 15.93
C ASN A 1076 -14.77 8.54 14.61
N SER A 1077 -14.77 7.21 14.39
CA SER A 1077 -14.16 6.58 13.22
C SER A 1077 -15.18 6.25 12.10
N ASP A 1078 -16.34 6.91 12.02
CA ASP A 1078 -17.41 6.65 11.02
C ASP A 1078 -17.26 7.44 9.71
N ASN A 1079 -16.18 8.24 9.63
CA ASN A 1079 -15.77 9.17 8.57
C ASN A 1079 -16.43 10.56 8.64
N LYS A 1080 -17.53 10.75 9.38
CA LYS A 1080 -18.34 11.98 9.31
C LYS A 1080 -17.88 13.05 10.29
N THR A 1081 -18.26 14.29 10.02
CA THR A 1081 -18.00 15.44 10.89
C THR A 1081 -19.06 15.55 11.99
N ASP A 1082 -18.64 15.45 13.25
CA ASP A 1082 -19.50 15.57 14.43
C ASP A 1082 -19.51 17.01 15.00
N LEU A 1083 -20.39 17.28 15.99
CA LEU A 1083 -20.53 18.60 16.60
C LEU A 1083 -20.08 18.64 18.07
N LEU A 1084 -19.13 19.52 18.39
CA LEU A 1084 -18.78 19.85 19.77
C LEU A 1084 -19.69 20.97 20.31
N ILE A 1085 -20.41 20.70 21.40
CA ILE A 1085 -21.27 21.66 22.08
C ILE A 1085 -20.79 21.93 23.52
N THR A 1086 -20.99 23.18 24.00
CA THR A 1086 -20.69 23.57 25.40
C THR A 1086 -21.85 24.33 26.04
N ASN A 1087 -22.17 24.01 27.28
CA ASN A 1087 -23.06 24.77 28.14
C ASN A 1087 -22.36 26.02 28.70
N THR A 1088 -22.84 27.19 28.31
CA THR A 1088 -22.28 28.50 28.70
C THR A 1088 -22.45 28.87 30.18
N VAL A 1089 -23.23 28.10 30.95
CA VAL A 1089 -23.48 28.34 32.39
C VAL A 1089 -22.82 27.30 33.29
N THR A 1090 -22.80 26.02 32.88
CA THR A 1090 -22.22 24.93 33.68
C THR A 1090 -20.83 24.50 33.23
N GLY A 1091 -20.40 24.86 32.01
CA GLY A 1091 -19.13 24.43 31.41
C GLY A 1091 -19.08 22.95 31.05
N GLU A 1092 -20.23 22.26 31.15
CA GLU A 1092 -20.45 20.95 30.54
C GLU A 1092 -20.24 21.05 29.03
N SER A 1093 -19.49 20.12 28.46
CA SER A 1093 -19.28 19.96 27.02
C SER A 1093 -19.61 18.52 26.61
N ALA A 1094 -20.02 18.34 25.37
CA ALA A 1094 -20.42 17.06 24.83
C ALA A 1094 -20.26 17.05 23.30
N VAL A 1095 -20.09 15.86 22.73
CA VAL A 1095 -20.09 15.62 21.29
C VAL A 1095 -21.46 15.09 20.87
N ILE A 1096 -22.04 15.65 19.82
CA ILE A 1096 -23.23 15.13 19.13
C ILE A 1096 -22.73 14.42 17.87
N GLU A 1097 -23.04 13.12 17.76
CA GLU A 1097 -22.76 12.36 16.53
C GLU A 1097 -23.72 12.78 15.40
N MET A 1098 -23.20 12.91 14.19
CA MET A 1098 -23.96 13.33 13.00
C MET A 1098 -24.00 12.22 11.93
N ASP A 1099 -25.15 12.09 11.26
CA ASP A 1099 -25.38 11.25 10.09
C ASP A 1099 -26.19 12.08 9.09
N GLY A 1100 -25.47 12.94 8.37
CA GLY A 1100 -26.05 14.06 7.63
C GLY A 1100 -26.90 14.94 8.54
N SER A 1101 -28.13 15.23 8.12
CA SER A 1101 -29.11 15.97 8.94
C SER A 1101 -29.67 15.20 10.14
N THR A 1102 -29.20 13.97 10.41
CA THR A 1102 -29.60 13.18 11.58
C THR A 1102 -28.60 13.35 12.71
N ALA A 1103 -29.07 13.64 13.91
CA ALA A 1103 -28.20 13.84 15.08
C ALA A 1103 -28.55 12.91 16.24
N THR A 1104 -27.54 12.32 16.84
CA THR A 1104 -27.67 11.43 18.01
C THR A 1104 -27.40 12.21 19.31
N PRO A 1105 -28.32 12.18 20.30
CA PRO A 1105 -28.09 12.84 21.58
C PRO A 1105 -26.83 12.32 22.29
N PRO A 1106 -26.04 13.20 22.95
CA PRO A 1106 -24.78 12.83 23.56
C PRO A 1106 -24.97 11.77 24.65
N THR A 1107 -24.21 10.68 24.56
CA THR A 1107 -24.20 9.59 25.55
C THR A 1107 -23.26 9.87 26.73
N SER A 1108 -22.30 10.78 26.52
CA SER A 1108 -21.29 11.26 27.48
C SER A 1108 -21.39 12.79 27.63
N ILE A 1109 -21.05 13.29 28.83
CA ILE A 1109 -20.90 14.72 29.10
C ILE A 1109 -19.66 14.86 29.98
N PHE A 1110 -18.76 15.78 29.62
CA PHE A 1110 -17.56 16.11 30.38
C PHE A 1110 -17.64 17.56 30.87
N THR A 1111 -17.27 17.82 32.12
CA THR A 1111 -17.53 19.13 32.78
C THR A 1111 -16.25 19.87 33.10
N PHE A 1112 -16.16 21.12 32.63
CA PHE A 1112 -15.19 22.10 33.14
C PHE A 1112 -15.91 23.08 34.05
N ASP A 1113 -15.37 23.33 35.24
CA ASP A 1113 -15.87 24.40 36.10
C ASP A 1113 -15.65 25.76 35.39
N PRO A 1114 -16.70 26.54 35.05
CA PRO A 1114 -16.52 27.83 34.36
C PRO A 1114 -15.72 28.85 35.19
N SER A 1115 -15.62 28.65 36.51
CA SER A 1115 -14.80 29.46 37.40
C SER A 1115 -13.32 29.05 37.41
N SER A 1116 -12.96 27.92 36.78
CA SER A 1116 -11.57 27.48 36.60
C SER A 1116 -10.77 28.33 35.62
N GLY A 1117 -11.45 29.14 34.79
CA GLY A 1117 -10.81 30.02 33.81
C GLY A 1117 -10.44 29.36 32.48
N TRP A 1118 -10.84 28.11 32.24
CA TRP A 1118 -10.67 27.42 30.95
C TRP A 1118 -11.89 27.61 30.03
N THR A 1119 -11.65 27.68 28.71
CA THR A 1119 -12.70 27.74 27.68
C THR A 1119 -12.30 26.93 26.45
N VAL A 1120 -13.23 26.14 25.90
CA VAL A 1120 -13.12 25.50 24.57
C VAL A 1120 -12.94 26.57 23.50
N ILE A 1121 -11.89 26.42 22.70
CA ILE A 1121 -11.51 27.33 21.61
C ILE A 1121 -11.40 26.65 20.24
N ASP A 1122 -10.98 25.39 20.15
CA ASP A 1122 -10.74 24.70 18.87
C ASP A 1122 -10.79 23.17 19.02
N THR A 1123 -10.64 22.44 17.91
CA THR A 1123 -10.55 20.97 17.81
C THR A 1123 -9.42 20.56 16.85
N GLY A 1124 -8.97 19.31 16.93
CA GLY A 1124 -7.95 18.74 16.04
C GLY A 1124 -7.33 17.49 16.66
N ASP A 1125 -6.75 16.60 15.86
CA ASP A 1125 -6.11 15.37 16.38
C ASP A 1125 -4.75 15.67 17.02
N PHE A 1126 -4.73 15.93 18.33
CA PHE A 1126 -3.48 16.24 19.05
C PHE A 1126 -2.67 15.01 19.44
N ASN A 1127 -3.16 13.79 19.20
CA ASN A 1127 -2.55 12.56 19.69
C ASN A 1127 -2.06 11.61 18.57
N GLY A 1128 -2.61 11.73 17.36
CA GLY A 1128 -2.31 10.95 16.16
C GLY A 1128 -3.21 9.73 15.96
N ASP A 1129 -4.38 9.65 16.62
CA ASP A 1129 -5.34 8.53 16.48
C ASP A 1129 -6.46 8.77 15.45
N LYS A 1130 -6.35 9.88 14.71
CA LYS A 1130 -7.27 10.38 13.68
C LYS A 1130 -8.64 10.80 14.20
N LYS A 1131 -8.78 10.98 15.51
CA LYS A 1131 -9.98 11.55 16.13
C LYS A 1131 -9.70 12.97 16.63
N SER A 1132 -10.72 13.82 16.55
CA SER A 1132 -10.63 15.19 17.05
C SER A 1132 -10.55 15.21 18.58
N ASP A 1133 -9.41 15.66 19.09
CA ASP A 1133 -9.25 16.10 20.47
C ASP A 1133 -9.79 17.53 20.65
N VAL A 1134 -9.99 17.98 21.89
CA VAL A 1134 -10.54 19.32 22.20
C VAL A 1134 -9.47 20.25 22.77
N LEU A 1135 -9.26 21.39 22.11
CA LEU A 1135 -8.37 22.45 22.59
C LEU A 1135 -9.10 23.43 23.52
N ILE A 1136 -8.53 23.63 24.71
CA ILE A 1136 -8.98 24.63 25.69
C ILE A 1136 -7.91 25.67 25.98
N LEU A 1137 -8.33 26.92 26.16
CA LEU A 1137 -7.49 28.05 26.54
C LEU A 1137 -7.83 28.51 27.95
N HIS A 1138 -6.82 28.71 28.78
CA HIS A 1138 -6.96 29.29 30.11
C HIS A 1138 -6.81 30.82 30.08
N THR A 1139 -7.50 31.54 30.96
CA THR A 1139 -7.37 33.00 31.16
C THR A 1139 -5.95 33.50 31.47
N SER A 1140 -4.98 32.61 31.76
CA SER A 1140 -3.56 32.95 31.89
C SER A 1140 -2.75 32.84 30.60
N GLY A 1141 -3.37 32.42 29.48
CA GLY A 1141 -2.72 32.10 28.21
C GLY A 1141 -2.27 30.65 28.05
N ALA A 1142 -2.48 29.78 29.04
CA ALA A 1142 -2.10 28.36 28.92
C ALA A 1142 -3.03 27.62 27.93
N LEU A 1143 -2.45 26.82 27.03
CA LEU A 1143 -3.16 25.92 26.14
C LEU A 1143 -3.23 24.55 26.81
N GLY A 1144 -4.38 23.88 26.72
CA GLY A 1144 -4.61 22.57 27.29
C GLY A 1144 -5.36 21.69 26.30
N VAL A 1145 -4.95 20.44 26.17
CA VAL A 1145 -5.54 19.47 25.26
C VAL A 1145 -6.30 18.44 26.08
N LEU A 1146 -7.52 18.15 25.65
CA LEU A 1146 -8.38 17.10 26.17
C LEU A 1146 -8.37 15.96 25.16
N VAL A 1147 -7.67 14.89 25.50
CA VAL A 1147 -7.60 13.69 24.67
C VAL A 1147 -8.92 12.95 24.75
N MET A 1148 -9.51 12.70 23.59
CA MET A 1148 -10.75 12.00 23.36
C MET A 1148 -10.45 10.59 22.83
N ASP A 1149 -11.40 9.67 23.00
CA ASP A 1149 -11.47 8.42 22.25
C ASP A 1149 -12.95 8.16 21.97
N GLY A 1150 -13.36 8.33 20.72
CA GLY A 1150 -14.76 8.50 20.38
C GLY A 1150 -15.37 9.66 21.16
N LEU A 1151 -16.59 9.44 21.65
CA LEU A 1151 -17.29 10.41 22.51
C LEU A 1151 -16.73 10.53 23.94
N THR A 1152 -15.66 9.80 24.30
CA THR A 1152 -15.22 9.69 25.70
C THR A 1152 -13.94 10.47 25.98
N PHE A 1153 -13.96 11.31 27.02
CA PHE A 1153 -12.77 11.97 27.53
C PHE A 1153 -11.83 10.95 28.19
N GLN A 1154 -10.59 10.89 27.73
CA GLN A 1154 -9.55 9.97 28.23
C GLN A 1154 -8.57 10.68 29.18
N SER A 1155 -7.94 11.76 28.73
CA SER A 1155 -6.86 12.41 29.50
C SER A 1155 -6.72 13.90 29.20
N PHE A 1156 -5.98 14.62 30.05
CA PHE A 1156 -5.74 16.05 29.92
C PHE A 1156 -4.26 16.38 30.12
N TYR A 1157 -3.71 17.20 29.22
CA TYR A 1157 -2.35 17.74 29.35
C TYR A 1157 -2.28 19.21 28.92
N VAL A 1158 -1.14 19.85 29.19
CA VAL A 1158 -0.90 21.29 28.94
C VAL A 1158 0.39 21.42 28.13
N PRO A 1159 0.33 21.44 26.78
CA PRO A 1159 1.54 21.45 25.95
C PRO A 1159 2.34 22.74 26.08
N GLY A 1160 1.69 23.86 26.40
CA GLY A 1160 2.36 25.16 26.49
C GLY A 1160 1.43 26.30 26.85
N GLY A 1161 1.80 27.52 26.44
CA GLY A 1161 0.98 28.69 26.63
C GLY A 1161 1.45 29.90 25.84
N LEU A 1162 0.49 30.70 25.39
CA LEU A 1162 0.69 31.94 24.66
C LEU A 1162 1.30 33.00 25.59
N SER A 1163 2.45 33.54 25.19
CA SER A 1163 3.07 34.67 25.88
C SER A 1163 2.27 35.96 25.66
N PRO A 1164 2.30 36.94 26.57
CA PRO A 1164 1.55 38.19 26.39
C PRO A 1164 1.91 38.89 25.06
N GLY A 1165 0.93 39.02 24.17
CA GLY A 1165 1.12 39.54 22.80
C GLY A 1165 0.85 38.51 21.71
N TRP A 1166 0.95 37.22 22.04
CA TRP A 1166 0.69 36.11 21.12
C TRP A 1166 -0.77 35.69 21.15
N GLU A 1167 -1.32 35.41 19.97
CA GLU A 1167 -2.65 34.83 19.76
C GLU A 1167 -2.52 33.52 18.96
N LEU A 1168 -3.47 32.60 19.16
CA LEU A 1168 -3.64 31.43 18.30
C LEU A 1168 -4.38 31.87 17.03
N VAL A 1169 -3.88 31.46 15.86
CA VAL A 1169 -4.52 31.67 14.56
C VAL A 1169 -5.47 30.52 14.27
N ASN A 1170 -4.96 29.28 14.34
CA ASN A 1170 -5.69 28.01 14.24
C ASN A 1170 -4.82 26.85 14.71
N VAL A 1171 -5.46 25.68 14.71
CA VAL A 1171 -4.87 24.35 14.80
C VAL A 1171 -4.75 23.76 13.38
N GLY A 1172 -3.71 22.95 13.11
CA GLY A 1172 -3.48 22.32 11.81
C GLY A 1172 -2.31 21.34 11.84
N HIS A 1173 -2.12 20.53 10.80
CA HIS A 1173 -0.98 19.62 10.69
C HIS A 1173 0.18 20.38 10.06
N TYR A 1174 1.23 20.68 10.83
CA TYR A 1174 2.27 21.61 10.36
C TYR A 1174 3.63 20.96 10.15
N ASN A 1175 3.75 19.63 10.26
CA ASN A 1175 5.05 18.96 10.34
C ASN A 1175 5.03 17.51 9.80
N SER A 1176 3.98 17.12 9.08
CA SER A 1176 3.76 15.76 8.57
C SER A 1176 3.76 14.63 9.62
N ASP A 1177 3.73 14.91 10.93
CA ASP A 1177 3.76 13.88 11.99
C ASP A 1177 2.37 13.29 12.33
N LYS A 1178 1.36 13.68 11.55
CA LYS A 1178 -0.07 13.34 11.68
C LYS A 1178 -0.72 13.83 12.98
N LYS A 1179 -0.08 14.71 13.76
CA LYS A 1179 -0.69 15.41 14.90
C LYS A 1179 -0.95 16.87 14.60
N ALA A 1180 -1.91 17.40 15.32
CA ALA A 1180 -2.32 18.79 15.29
C ALA A 1180 -1.33 19.64 16.10
N ASP A 1181 -0.89 20.71 15.45
CA ASP A 1181 0.05 21.71 15.93
C ASP A 1181 -0.62 23.09 16.02
N PHE A 1182 0.08 24.08 16.59
CA PHE A 1182 -0.46 25.44 16.75
C PHE A 1182 0.18 26.44 15.80
N LEU A 1183 -0.63 27.19 15.05
CA LEU A 1183 -0.17 28.40 14.36
C LEU A 1183 -0.40 29.62 15.24
N ILE A 1184 0.65 30.37 15.57
CA ILE A 1184 0.59 31.49 16.53
C ILE A 1184 1.18 32.79 15.97
N HIS A 1185 0.57 33.92 16.33
CA HIS A 1185 0.89 35.26 15.80
C HIS A 1185 1.20 36.26 16.92
N ASP A 1186 2.30 37.01 16.84
CA ASP A 1186 2.60 38.12 17.76
C ASP A 1186 2.02 39.44 17.23
N THR A 1187 0.93 39.87 17.87
CA THR A 1187 0.21 41.12 17.57
C THR A 1187 1.06 42.40 17.71
N ASN A 1188 2.26 42.34 18.32
CA ASN A 1188 3.17 43.47 18.50
C ASN A 1188 4.25 43.58 17.42
N THR A 1189 4.63 42.46 16.79
CA THR A 1189 5.72 42.40 15.81
C THR A 1189 5.25 41.99 14.41
N GLY A 1190 4.14 41.26 14.30
CA GLY A 1190 3.65 40.64 13.07
C GLY A 1190 4.30 39.29 12.75
N ASP A 1191 5.09 38.72 13.68
CA ASP A 1191 5.72 37.40 13.54
C ASP A 1191 4.66 36.29 13.60
N LEU A 1192 4.74 35.35 12.67
CA LEU A 1192 3.95 34.12 12.60
C LEU A 1192 4.89 32.93 12.81
N LEU A 1193 4.54 32.03 13.73
CA LEU A 1193 5.29 30.80 14.03
C LEU A 1193 4.35 29.59 13.99
N THR A 1194 4.85 28.43 13.57
CA THR A 1194 4.29 27.15 14.02
C THR A 1194 4.91 26.80 15.38
N ALA A 1195 4.15 26.13 16.23
CA ALA A 1195 4.57 25.64 17.54
C ALA A 1195 4.25 24.15 17.63
N VAL A 1196 5.28 23.33 17.34
CA VAL A 1196 5.19 21.88 17.16
C VAL A 1196 5.10 21.17 18.51
N GLN A 1197 4.17 20.23 18.67
CA GLN A 1197 3.86 19.56 19.94
C GLN A 1197 3.95 18.03 19.88
N ASP A 1198 4.44 17.38 20.94
CA ASP A 1198 4.74 15.93 20.96
C ASP A 1198 3.67 15.02 21.59
N GLY A 1199 2.52 15.58 21.98
CA GLY A 1199 1.50 14.94 22.81
C GLY A 1199 1.63 15.23 24.31
N ALA A 1200 2.62 16.02 24.73
CA ALA A 1200 2.80 16.45 26.12
C ALA A 1200 3.34 17.88 26.27
N THR A 1201 4.18 18.35 25.34
CA THR A 1201 4.86 19.65 25.36
C THR A 1201 5.07 20.21 23.94
N VAL A 1202 5.12 21.54 23.80
CA VAL A 1202 5.66 22.17 22.60
C VAL A 1202 7.17 21.98 22.56
N THR A 1203 7.66 21.25 21.55
CA THR A 1203 9.09 20.91 21.38
C THR A 1203 9.85 21.99 20.62
N THR A 1204 9.21 22.61 19.61
CA THR A 1204 9.85 23.52 18.65
C THR A 1204 8.94 24.69 18.32
N TYR A 1205 9.54 25.87 18.11
CA TYR A 1205 8.86 27.04 17.56
C TYR A 1205 9.57 27.43 16.26
N THR A 1206 8.90 27.31 15.12
CA THR A 1206 9.50 27.53 13.80
C THR A 1206 8.96 28.83 13.20
N PRO A 1207 9.81 29.82 12.88
CA PRO A 1207 9.37 31.04 12.21
C PRO A 1207 8.91 30.78 10.78
N VAL A 1208 7.64 31.08 10.51
CA VAL A 1208 7.04 31.02 9.18
C VAL A 1208 7.34 32.31 8.43
N LEU A 1209 6.84 33.44 8.95
CA LEU A 1209 6.80 34.71 8.23
C LEU A 1209 6.65 35.90 9.17
N ASN A 1210 7.04 37.10 8.72
CA ASN A 1210 6.61 38.35 9.35
C ASN A 1210 6.12 39.33 8.27
N LEU A 1211 4.81 39.63 8.27
CA LEU A 1211 4.18 40.60 7.37
C LEU A 1211 4.11 42.02 7.95
N GLY A 1212 4.53 42.23 9.19
CA GLY A 1212 4.66 43.51 9.88
C GLY A 1212 3.34 44.12 10.36
N VAL A 1213 3.30 44.59 11.60
CA VAL A 1213 2.09 45.22 12.19
C VAL A 1213 1.64 46.43 11.36
N GLY A 1214 0.38 46.42 10.95
CA GLY A 1214 -0.24 47.52 10.21
C GLY A 1214 0.10 47.57 8.72
N SER A 1215 0.72 46.52 8.16
CA SER A 1215 0.89 46.35 6.71
C SER A 1215 -0.42 46.20 5.94
N GLY A 1216 -1.49 45.83 6.66
CA GLY A 1216 -2.80 45.52 6.10
C GLY A 1216 -3.06 44.02 5.96
N TRP A 1217 -2.08 43.16 6.25
CA TRP A 1217 -2.28 41.71 6.27
C TRP A 1217 -2.81 41.20 7.61
N SER A 1218 -3.55 40.10 7.56
CA SER A 1218 -4.04 39.30 8.69
C SER A 1218 -4.07 37.83 8.26
N TYR A 1219 -3.79 36.91 9.18
CA TYR A 1219 -3.88 35.48 8.94
C TYR A 1219 -5.31 35.01 9.27
N HIS A 1220 -5.88 34.16 8.43
CA HIS A 1220 -7.21 33.59 8.63
C HIS A 1220 -7.05 32.11 8.92
N GLY A 1221 -7.38 31.69 10.14
CA GLY A 1221 -7.20 30.30 10.57
C GLY A 1221 -8.09 29.27 9.85
N GLY A 1222 -9.08 29.74 9.08
CA GLY A 1222 -10.26 28.94 8.77
C GLY A 1222 -11.24 28.97 9.94
N LYS A 1223 -12.47 28.55 9.67
CA LYS A 1223 -13.32 27.97 10.71
C LYS A 1223 -13.54 26.53 10.26
N PRO A 1224 -13.17 25.53 11.06
CA PRO A 1224 -13.76 24.21 10.95
C PRO A 1224 -15.28 24.32 11.05
#